data_AF-A0A8J6DZZ3-F1
#
_entry.id   AF-A0A8J6DZZ3-F1
#
_cell.length_a   1.000
_cell.length_b   1.000
_cell.length_c   1.000
_cell.angle_alpha   90.00
_cell.angle_beta   90.00
_cell.angle_gamma   90.00
#
_symmetry.space_group_name_H-M   'P 1'
#
loop_
_entity.id
_entity.type
_entity.pdbx_description
1 polymer ?
#
loop_
_entity_poly.entity_id
_entity_poly.type
_entity_poly.pdbx_seq_one_letter_code
_entity_poly.pdbx_strand_id
1 'polypeptide(L)'
;MDLQRILEYKQLIDKLQDEAEEAALKLDSENERTRALKSHTKSVEQELQNCNKLQMETDAEIARIEETVGVLSAETEAEQKEIVKVEAKTEQSIQQLNEHQNSLRGIQAKIATQTEQLGLSQEAYEQWSLVIKQKSDDAAAQMSYMKTDEAKLKELQTKIDHNDREKEALREGLATDVSLTRTKQTIVNRLAEEFSEERQAVIRRHAELEDLAQTMARKDADIEEERAETEEETQLDDALRIRMNEDEEALRLNRLAEKEVTHQETVSLGTLETVRQSRIEDERAREERQRQNALVRSGIGAGEKEGRTWQTQTAKTNQETLAASAKRDGVQKEIEAIKLAANTLVTKERSVAERQAEIKKRYDETVELQAAAKAEQRALDEQRMKQRDLRDAKISEERSLNTDISGAQSMLRNLTSSVRDKDAEQQKLVRKLYSVNFEVQKLQRRLERAQGHRTAEEKTALNDKIASLEASLAERKAEFKLLQQQETSQARTQAADRKELDMLRARLDEASTHRSELELVTSTCEQEKLKMQTLRNDERVRVDQMRVEVAKKTELVSVALNKSFYWENKLAQTELTRAEQLMNVKMLVDETESNVRTLREEHSRITNEVNRQQLVNANLRKKLEVRQSKMGVDEDGKPLDQTTIIGRAALEKQRLEGGGLGAPREDRGASCGGDKVREDGGGLQVRERRGQGEEQGRTQRPDGGAPAEPARGRGRAGGDAEQADEGEPQHAGGCEVQ
;
A
#
# COMPACT_ATOMS: atom_id res chain seq x y z
N MET A 1 -54.97 -120.36 174.45
CA MET A 1 -55.19 -120.16 172.99
C MET A 1 -54.26 -119.09 172.39
N ASP A 2 -53.25 -118.66 173.14
CA ASP A 2 -52.74 -117.29 173.06
C ASP A 2 -51.66 -117.12 171.98
N LEU A 3 -51.10 -118.24 171.49
CA LEU A 3 -50.25 -118.26 170.31
C LEU A 3 -50.98 -117.79 169.03
N GLN A 4 -52.29 -118.03 168.87
CA GLN A 4 -53.01 -117.58 167.67
C GLN A 4 -53.05 -116.05 167.61
N ARG A 5 -53.39 -115.37 168.72
CA ARG A 5 -53.38 -113.90 168.79
C ARG A 5 -52.01 -113.30 168.54
N ILE A 6 -50.94 -113.92 169.03
CA ILE A 6 -49.57 -113.45 168.77
C ILE A 6 -49.22 -113.62 167.28
N LEU A 7 -49.69 -114.68 166.63
CA LEU A 7 -49.53 -114.88 165.18
C LEU A 7 -50.35 -113.85 164.37
N GLU A 8 -51.61 -113.59 164.77
CA GLU A 8 -52.48 -112.59 164.16
C GLU A 8 -51.90 -111.17 164.29
N TYR A 9 -51.39 -110.79 165.47
CA TYR A 9 -50.72 -109.49 165.65
C TYR A 9 -49.41 -109.39 164.90
N LYS A 10 -48.62 -110.47 164.76
CA LYS A 10 -47.46 -110.47 163.85
C LYS A 10 -47.88 -110.27 162.40
N GLN A 11 -48.82 -111.08 161.90
CA GLN A 11 -49.34 -110.94 160.54
C GLN A 11 -49.99 -109.58 160.25
N LEU A 12 -50.45 -108.85 161.28
CA LEU A 12 -50.93 -107.48 161.15
C LEU A 12 -49.78 -106.46 161.15
N ILE A 13 -48.76 -106.64 162.01
CA ILE A 13 -47.55 -105.80 162.03
C ILE A 13 -46.76 -105.95 160.73
N ASP A 14 -46.50 -107.20 160.30
CA ASP A 14 -45.77 -107.51 159.07
C ASP A 14 -46.47 -106.84 157.86
N LYS A 15 -47.81 -106.94 157.76
CA LYS A 15 -48.61 -106.22 156.74
C LYS A 15 -48.54 -104.70 156.84
N LEU A 16 -48.58 -104.14 158.05
CA LEU A 16 -48.45 -102.69 158.24
C LEU A 16 -47.03 -102.19 157.94
N GLN A 17 -46.02 -103.06 158.03
CA GLN A 17 -44.66 -102.78 157.55
C GLN A 17 -44.59 -102.87 156.03
N ASP A 18 -45.14 -103.92 155.41
CA ASP A 18 -45.25 -104.06 153.95
C ASP A 18 -45.99 -102.85 153.33
N GLU A 19 -47.13 -102.45 153.91
CA GLU A 19 -47.91 -101.27 153.48
C GLU A 19 -47.13 -99.95 153.68
N ALA A 20 -46.33 -99.84 154.74
CA ALA A 20 -45.48 -98.66 154.99
C ALA A 20 -44.27 -98.58 154.04
N GLU A 21 -43.64 -99.72 153.73
CA GLU A 21 -42.54 -99.79 152.76
C GLU A 21 -43.04 -99.57 151.33
N GLU A 22 -44.20 -100.12 150.96
CA GLU A 22 -44.83 -99.84 149.67
C GLU A 22 -45.26 -98.36 149.54
N ALA A 23 -45.75 -97.76 150.63
CA ALA A 23 -46.05 -96.32 150.68
C ALA A 23 -44.78 -95.45 150.60
N ALA A 24 -43.67 -95.86 151.22
CA ALA A 24 -42.39 -95.17 151.13
C ALA A 24 -41.80 -95.24 149.71
N LEU A 25 -41.83 -96.41 149.07
CA LEU A 25 -41.39 -96.59 147.68
C LEU A 25 -42.25 -95.77 146.70
N LYS A 26 -43.57 -95.71 146.91
CA LYS A 26 -44.46 -94.83 146.14
C LYS A 26 -44.10 -93.36 146.34
N LEU A 27 -43.89 -92.92 147.59
CA LEU A 27 -43.51 -91.55 147.92
C LEU A 27 -42.16 -91.15 147.29
N ASP A 28 -41.16 -92.02 147.34
CA ASP A 28 -39.86 -91.75 146.73
C ASP A 28 -39.90 -91.77 145.20
N SER A 29 -40.69 -92.65 144.58
CA SER A 29 -40.91 -92.61 143.12
C SER A 29 -41.56 -91.31 142.65
N GLU A 30 -42.53 -90.78 143.42
CA GLU A 30 -43.15 -89.47 143.14
C GLU A 30 -42.25 -88.29 143.52
N ASN A 31 -41.36 -88.43 144.51
CA ASN A 31 -40.30 -87.45 144.80
C ASN A 31 -39.29 -87.37 143.64
N GLU A 32 -38.84 -88.50 143.10
CA GLU A 32 -37.95 -88.56 141.94
C GLU A 32 -38.62 -88.02 140.69
N ARG A 33 -39.87 -88.41 140.41
CA ARG A 33 -40.71 -87.83 139.35
C ARG A 33 -40.84 -86.31 139.51
N THR A 34 -41.07 -85.82 140.72
CA THR A 34 -41.15 -84.38 141.03
C THR A 34 -39.82 -83.66 140.83
N ARG A 35 -38.68 -84.29 141.14
CA ARG A 35 -37.34 -83.76 140.85
C ARG A 35 -37.08 -83.70 139.35
N ALA A 36 -37.39 -84.78 138.62
CA ALA A 36 -37.25 -84.85 137.16
C ALA A 36 -38.11 -83.79 136.46
N LEU A 37 -39.39 -83.66 136.86
CA LEU A 37 -40.28 -82.62 136.34
C LEU A 37 -39.76 -81.20 136.64
N LYS A 38 -39.27 -80.92 137.85
CA LYS A 38 -38.66 -79.62 138.20
C LYS A 38 -37.35 -79.34 137.46
N SER A 39 -36.62 -80.37 137.04
CA SER A 39 -35.46 -80.21 136.16
C SER A 39 -35.89 -79.94 134.71
N HIS A 40 -36.93 -80.64 134.24
CA HIS A 40 -37.48 -80.45 132.90
C HIS A 40 -38.15 -79.08 132.73
N THR A 41 -38.92 -78.59 133.70
CA THR A 41 -39.51 -77.24 133.62
C THR A 41 -38.44 -76.17 133.57
N LYS A 42 -37.37 -76.27 134.37
CA LYS A 42 -36.21 -75.37 134.27
C LYS A 42 -35.52 -75.43 132.90
N SER A 43 -35.39 -76.62 132.31
CA SER A 43 -34.84 -76.77 130.96
C SER A 43 -35.74 -76.10 129.92
N VAL A 44 -37.07 -76.27 130.02
CA VAL A 44 -38.04 -75.63 129.11
C VAL A 44 -38.10 -74.11 129.33
N GLU A 45 -38.02 -73.62 130.57
CA GLU A 45 -37.89 -72.20 130.90
C GLU A 45 -36.62 -71.60 130.30
N GLN A 46 -35.50 -72.34 130.36
CA GLN A 46 -34.23 -71.92 129.77
C GLN A 46 -34.30 -71.91 128.23
N GLU A 47 -34.87 -72.93 127.58
CA GLU A 47 -35.03 -72.92 126.13
C GLU A 47 -36.05 -71.88 125.64
N LEU A 48 -37.12 -71.62 126.39
CA LEU A 48 -38.01 -70.48 126.11
C LEU A 48 -37.28 -69.15 126.21
N GLN A 49 -36.40 -68.97 127.20
CA GLN A 49 -35.52 -67.79 127.28
C GLN A 49 -34.51 -67.72 126.13
N ASN A 50 -34.00 -68.86 125.64
CA ASN A 50 -33.11 -68.91 124.47
C ASN A 50 -33.86 -68.53 123.18
N CYS A 51 -35.02 -69.13 122.94
CA CYS A 51 -35.88 -68.81 121.80
C CYS A 51 -36.34 -67.34 121.80
N ASN A 52 -36.73 -66.80 122.96
CA ASN A 52 -37.12 -65.38 123.06
C ASN A 52 -35.96 -64.43 122.76
N LYS A 53 -34.72 -64.74 123.22
CA LYS A 53 -33.53 -63.96 122.86
C LYS A 53 -33.24 -64.04 121.36
N LEU A 54 -33.27 -65.24 120.79
CA LEU A 54 -33.03 -65.46 119.37
C LEU A 54 -34.07 -64.71 118.52
N GLN A 55 -35.34 -64.70 118.93
CA GLN A 55 -36.38 -63.92 118.27
C GLN A 55 -36.09 -62.41 118.34
N MET A 56 -35.73 -61.88 119.51
CA MET A 56 -35.38 -60.46 119.64
C MET A 56 -34.13 -60.09 118.82
N GLU A 57 -33.17 -61.01 118.66
CA GLU A 57 -32.01 -60.84 117.79
C GLU A 57 -32.41 -60.87 116.30
N THR A 58 -33.32 -61.75 115.87
CA THR A 58 -33.83 -61.75 114.49
C THR A 58 -34.69 -60.53 114.18
N ASP A 59 -35.54 -60.10 115.10
CA ASP A 59 -36.38 -58.91 114.93
C ASP A 59 -35.51 -57.64 114.81
N ALA A 60 -34.41 -57.56 115.57
CA ALA A 60 -33.44 -56.48 115.46
C ALA A 60 -32.63 -56.51 114.16
N GLU A 61 -32.31 -57.70 113.63
CA GLU A 61 -31.62 -57.82 112.34
C GLU A 61 -32.55 -57.53 111.15
N ILE A 62 -33.82 -57.92 111.23
CA ILE A 62 -34.86 -57.54 110.25
C ILE A 62 -34.98 -56.01 110.18
N ALA A 63 -35.06 -55.32 111.33
CA ALA A 63 -35.12 -53.86 111.36
C ALA A 63 -33.90 -53.17 110.71
N ARG A 64 -32.69 -53.73 110.87
CA ARG A 64 -31.47 -53.25 110.17
C ARG A 64 -31.56 -53.50 108.66
N ILE A 65 -32.06 -54.66 108.24
CA ILE A 65 -32.25 -54.96 106.82
C ILE A 65 -33.26 -53.99 106.21
N GLU A 66 -34.38 -53.72 106.87
CA GLU A 66 -35.36 -52.72 106.43
C GLU A 66 -34.77 -51.31 106.35
N GLU A 67 -33.94 -50.89 107.31
CA GLU A 67 -33.21 -49.61 107.25
C GLU A 67 -32.27 -49.54 106.04
N THR A 68 -31.45 -50.58 105.80
CA THR A 68 -30.53 -50.60 104.64
C THR A 68 -31.25 -50.65 103.30
N VAL A 69 -32.37 -51.39 103.19
CA VAL A 69 -33.24 -51.39 102.00
C VAL A 69 -33.87 -50.01 101.79
N GLY A 70 -34.27 -49.32 102.87
CA GLY A 70 -34.72 -47.94 102.83
C GLY A 70 -33.67 -46.99 102.23
N VAL A 71 -32.43 -47.05 102.72
CA VAL A 71 -31.30 -46.25 102.20
C VAL A 71 -31.06 -46.54 100.71
N LEU A 72 -30.94 -47.81 100.33
CA LEU A 72 -30.71 -48.21 98.93
C LEU A 72 -31.86 -47.81 98.00
N SER A 73 -33.12 -47.81 98.48
CA SER A 73 -34.26 -47.31 97.71
C SER A 73 -34.19 -45.79 97.48
N ALA A 74 -33.74 -45.01 98.47
CA ALA A 74 -33.55 -43.58 98.35
C ALA A 74 -32.36 -43.21 97.43
N GLU A 75 -31.28 -43.99 97.47
CA GLU A 75 -30.12 -43.84 96.58
C GLU A 75 -30.50 -44.16 95.13
N THR A 76 -31.15 -45.30 94.86
CA THR A 76 -31.62 -45.64 93.50
C THR A 76 -32.66 -44.64 92.97
N GLU A 77 -33.55 -44.11 93.82
CA GLU A 77 -34.42 -42.99 93.44
C GLU A 77 -33.64 -41.71 93.11
N ALA A 78 -32.53 -41.42 93.79
CA ALA A 78 -31.70 -40.25 93.51
C ALA A 78 -30.94 -40.41 92.19
N GLU A 79 -30.35 -41.59 91.94
CA GLU A 79 -29.71 -41.94 90.67
C GLU A 79 -30.70 -41.86 89.50
N GLN A 80 -31.92 -42.41 89.64
CA GLN A 80 -32.96 -42.33 88.62
C GLN A 80 -33.33 -40.86 88.30
N LYS A 81 -33.37 -39.99 89.31
CA LYS A 81 -33.60 -38.54 89.15
C LYS A 81 -32.39 -37.79 88.57
N GLU A 82 -31.18 -38.36 88.61
CA GLU A 82 -29.99 -37.85 87.94
C GLU A 82 -29.95 -38.30 86.47
N ILE A 83 -30.25 -39.57 86.19
CA ILE A 83 -30.37 -40.14 84.84
C ILE A 83 -31.33 -39.28 83.99
N VAL A 84 -32.56 -39.03 84.47
CA VAL A 84 -33.55 -38.22 83.75
C VAL A 84 -33.07 -36.77 83.52
N LYS A 85 -32.26 -36.19 84.43
CA LYS A 85 -31.65 -34.86 84.23
C LYS A 85 -30.52 -34.90 83.20
N VAL A 86 -29.80 -36.02 83.06
CA VAL A 86 -28.77 -36.21 82.03
C VAL A 86 -29.43 -36.42 80.67
N GLU A 87 -30.45 -37.28 80.59
CA GLU A 87 -31.25 -37.52 79.39
C GLU A 87 -31.80 -36.21 78.82
N ALA A 88 -32.49 -35.40 79.63
CA ALA A 88 -33.02 -34.09 79.22
C ALA A 88 -31.93 -33.12 78.72
N LYS A 89 -30.70 -33.15 79.29
CA LYS A 89 -29.56 -32.37 78.78
C LYS A 89 -29.04 -32.92 77.45
N THR A 90 -29.03 -34.24 77.25
CA THR A 90 -28.65 -34.84 75.96
C THR A 90 -29.66 -34.53 74.87
N GLU A 91 -30.97 -34.54 75.16
CA GLU A 91 -32.01 -34.12 74.22
C GLU A 91 -31.86 -32.65 73.81
N GLN A 92 -31.64 -31.75 74.77
CA GLN A 92 -31.35 -30.33 74.48
C GLN A 92 -30.08 -30.17 73.62
N SER A 93 -29.04 -30.95 73.90
CA SER A 93 -27.79 -30.94 73.12
C SER A 93 -28.01 -31.46 71.69
N ILE A 94 -28.85 -32.48 71.50
CA ILE A 94 -29.25 -33.01 70.19
C ILE A 94 -30.11 -32.00 69.42
N GLN A 95 -31.03 -31.30 70.08
CA GLN A 95 -31.83 -30.22 69.47
C GLN A 95 -30.93 -29.09 68.98
N GLN A 96 -30.02 -28.57 69.82
CA GLN A 96 -29.03 -27.55 69.43
C GLN A 96 -28.13 -28.02 68.28
N LEU A 97 -27.68 -29.28 68.30
CA LEU A 97 -26.87 -29.84 67.23
C LEU A 97 -27.65 -29.93 65.90
N ASN A 98 -28.94 -30.27 65.94
CA ASN A 98 -29.81 -30.26 64.76
C ASN A 98 -30.07 -28.84 64.24
N GLU A 99 -30.27 -27.85 65.12
CA GLU A 99 -30.39 -26.43 64.74
C GLU A 99 -29.11 -25.93 64.08
N HIS A 100 -27.93 -26.24 64.65
CA HIS A 100 -26.63 -25.91 64.07
C HIS A 100 -26.40 -26.62 62.74
N GLN A 101 -26.78 -27.90 62.58
CA GLN A 101 -26.70 -28.60 61.29
C GLN A 101 -27.61 -27.98 60.23
N ASN A 102 -28.84 -27.59 60.59
CA ASN A 102 -29.77 -26.96 59.65
C ASN A 102 -29.29 -25.54 59.25
N SER A 103 -28.75 -24.77 60.20
CA SER A 103 -28.09 -23.49 59.92
C SER A 103 -26.87 -23.67 58.99
N LEU A 104 -26.01 -24.65 59.28
CA LEU A 104 -24.81 -24.95 58.48
C LEU A 104 -25.17 -25.42 57.07
N ARG A 105 -26.21 -26.26 56.89
CA ARG A 105 -26.78 -26.60 55.57
C ARG A 105 -27.29 -25.36 54.83
N GLY A 106 -27.98 -24.45 55.52
CA GLY A 106 -28.44 -23.19 54.96
C GLY A 106 -27.30 -22.25 54.54
N ILE A 107 -26.17 -22.27 55.26
CA ILE A 107 -24.95 -21.55 54.90
C ILE A 107 -24.25 -22.22 53.71
N GLN A 108 -24.13 -23.55 53.69
CA GLN A 108 -23.57 -24.30 52.55
C GLN A 108 -24.36 -24.06 51.26
N ALA A 109 -25.71 -24.06 51.32
CA ALA A 109 -26.55 -23.73 50.17
C ALA A 109 -26.31 -22.30 49.66
N LYS A 110 -26.17 -21.31 50.56
CA LYS A 110 -25.82 -19.94 50.19
C LYS A 110 -24.44 -19.87 49.53
N ILE A 111 -23.43 -20.52 50.11
CA ILE A 111 -22.08 -20.58 49.55
C ILE A 111 -22.10 -21.20 48.15
N ALA A 112 -22.86 -22.29 47.94
CA ALA A 112 -23.03 -22.89 46.62
C ALA A 112 -23.61 -21.89 45.61
N THR A 113 -24.73 -21.22 45.93
CA THR A 113 -25.33 -20.21 45.05
C THR A 113 -24.43 -19.00 44.80
N GLN A 114 -23.61 -18.59 45.77
CA GLN A 114 -22.65 -17.51 45.59
C GLN A 114 -21.45 -17.94 44.74
N THR A 115 -21.03 -19.20 44.84
CA THR A 115 -19.95 -19.77 44.00
C THR A 115 -20.40 -19.90 42.54
N GLU A 116 -21.65 -20.33 42.32
CA GLU A 116 -22.29 -20.37 40.99
C GLU A 116 -22.43 -18.95 40.41
N GLN A 117 -22.90 -17.98 41.19
CA GLN A 117 -22.97 -16.57 40.77
C GLN A 117 -21.60 -15.98 40.45
N LEU A 118 -20.56 -16.31 41.23
CA LEU A 118 -19.19 -15.89 40.95
C LEU A 118 -18.67 -16.51 39.65
N GLY A 119 -18.92 -17.80 39.41
CA GLY A 119 -18.58 -18.49 38.17
C GLY A 119 -19.23 -17.84 36.95
N LEU A 120 -20.56 -17.65 36.98
CA LEU A 120 -21.31 -16.95 35.92
C LEU A 120 -20.81 -15.50 35.71
N SER A 121 -20.39 -14.82 36.78
CA SER A 121 -19.80 -13.48 36.67
C SER A 121 -18.42 -13.50 36.02
N GLN A 122 -17.60 -14.52 36.31
CA GLN A 122 -16.29 -14.71 35.71
C GLN A 122 -16.40 -15.08 34.23
N GLU A 123 -17.26 -16.03 33.86
CA GLU A 123 -17.57 -16.37 32.47
C GLU A 123 -18.02 -15.14 31.67
N ALA A 124 -18.87 -14.29 32.26
CA ALA A 124 -19.26 -13.02 31.66
C ALA A 124 -18.06 -12.06 31.50
N TYR A 125 -17.21 -11.89 32.52
CA TYR A 125 -15.99 -11.07 32.42
C TYR A 125 -15.01 -11.58 31.35
N GLU A 126 -14.85 -12.90 31.22
CA GLU A 126 -14.00 -13.52 30.20
C GLU A 126 -14.57 -13.32 28.79
N GLN A 127 -15.89 -13.46 28.61
CA GLN A 127 -16.57 -13.12 27.35
C GLN A 127 -16.45 -11.63 26.99
N TRP A 128 -16.65 -10.72 27.96
CA TRP A 128 -16.43 -9.28 27.74
C TRP A 128 -14.97 -8.96 27.42
N SER A 129 -14.00 -9.63 28.06
CA SER A 129 -12.58 -9.49 27.75
C SER A 129 -12.24 -9.97 26.34
N LEU A 130 -12.82 -11.10 25.91
CA LEU A 130 -12.68 -11.62 24.54
C LEU A 130 -13.25 -10.64 23.51
N VAL A 131 -14.46 -10.12 23.74
CA VAL A 131 -15.11 -9.14 22.85
C VAL A 131 -14.34 -7.81 22.80
N ILE A 132 -13.72 -7.38 23.90
CA ILE A 132 -12.85 -6.19 23.93
C ILE A 132 -11.57 -6.44 23.12
N LYS A 133 -10.93 -7.61 23.25
CA LYS A 133 -9.76 -7.99 22.44
C LYS A 133 -10.11 -8.05 20.96
N GLN A 134 -11.15 -8.80 20.59
CA GLN A 134 -11.64 -8.88 19.20
C GLN A 134 -11.91 -7.49 18.61
N LYS A 135 -12.60 -6.59 19.33
CA LYS A 135 -12.83 -5.21 18.87
C LYS A 135 -11.55 -4.37 18.78
N SER A 136 -10.55 -4.63 19.63
CA SER A 136 -9.23 -3.99 19.54
C SER A 136 -8.44 -4.48 18.31
N ASP A 137 -8.52 -5.77 18.02
CA ASP A 137 -7.85 -6.39 16.87
C ASP A 137 -8.53 -5.98 15.55
N ASP A 138 -9.87 -5.95 15.51
CA ASP A 138 -10.67 -5.39 14.42
C ASP A 138 -10.34 -3.91 14.18
N ALA A 139 -10.23 -3.10 15.24
CA ALA A 139 -9.86 -1.69 15.13
C ALA A 139 -8.41 -1.52 14.64
N ALA A 140 -7.48 -2.38 15.07
CA ALA A 140 -6.11 -2.39 14.57
C ALA A 140 -6.04 -2.80 13.08
N ALA A 141 -6.85 -3.77 12.66
CA ALA A 141 -7.00 -4.15 11.26
C ALA A 141 -7.60 -3.01 10.41
N GLN A 142 -8.67 -2.36 10.88
CA GLN A 142 -9.26 -1.18 10.23
C GLN A 142 -8.24 -0.03 10.10
N MET A 143 -7.49 0.27 11.16
CA MET A 143 -6.41 1.27 11.12
C MET A 143 -5.25 0.88 10.18
N SER A 144 -5.00 -0.42 9.98
CA SER A 144 -4.05 -0.91 8.99
C SER A 144 -4.58 -0.69 7.56
N TYR A 145 -5.82 -1.09 7.28
CA TYR A 145 -6.46 -0.86 5.98
C TYR A 145 -6.53 0.64 5.64
N MET A 146 -6.98 1.48 6.57
CA MET A 146 -6.97 2.95 6.41
C MET A 146 -5.58 3.49 6.06
N LYS A 147 -4.50 3.01 6.70
CA LYS A 147 -3.13 3.40 6.34
C LYS A 147 -2.74 2.94 4.93
N THR A 148 -3.13 1.73 4.52
CA THR A 148 -2.85 1.27 3.14
C THR A 148 -3.66 2.04 2.10
N ASP A 149 -4.89 2.44 2.42
CA ASP A 149 -5.74 3.21 1.51
C ASP A 149 -5.33 4.69 1.48
N GLU A 150 -4.89 5.28 2.60
CA GLU A 150 -4.17 6.56 2.60
C GLU A 150 -2.92 6.53 1.73
N ALA A 151 -2.14 5.43 1.76
CA ALA A 151 -0.96 5.28 0.92
C ALA A 151 -1.33 5.20 -0.57
N LYS A 152 -2.34 4.40 -0.94
CA LYS A 152 -2.89 4.33 -2.31
C LYS A 152 -3.45 5.69 -2.76
N LEU A 153 -4.15 6.42 -1.89
CA LEU A 153 -4.68 7.75 -2.19
C LEU A 153 -3.56 8.77 -2.44
N LYS A 154 -2.48 8.72 -1.66
CA LYS A 154 -1.28 9.55 -1.88
C LYS A 154 -0.57 9.17 -3.19
N GLU A 155 -0.44 7.88 -3.49
CA GLU A 155 0.11 7.40 -4.76
C GLU A 155 -0.74 7.87 -5.96
N LEU A 156 -2.07 7.68 -5.90
CA LEU A 156 -3.00 8.13 -6.93
C LEU A 156 -2.98 9.65 -7.10
N GLN A 157 -2.89 10.42 -6.01
CA GLN A 157 -2.71 11.88 -6.08
C GLN A 157 -1.41 12.24 -6.78
N THR A 158 -0.27 11.60 -6.46
CA THR A 158 0.99 11.87 -7.16
C THR A 158 0.94 11.51 -8.65
N LYS A 159 0.14 10.51 -9.04
CA LYS A 159 -0.12 10.17 -10.45
C LYS A 159 -1.02 11.20 -11.15
N ILE A 160 -2.04 11.73 -10.45
CA ILE A 160 -2.87 12.84 -10.95
C ILE A 160 -1.98 14.08 -11.16
N ASP A 161 -1.22 14.48 -10.15
CA ASP A 161 -0.29 15.61 -10.22
C ASP A 161 0.78 15.43 -11.32
N HIS A 162 1.20 14.20 -11.61
CA HIS A 162 2.12 13.90 -12.70
C HIS A 162 1.44 14.06 -14.07
N ASN A 163 0.27 13.44 -14.26
CA ASN A 163 -0.50 13.51 -15.49
C ASN A 163 -0.93 14.95 -15.82
N ASP A 164 -1.31 15.76 -14.81
CA ASP A 164 -1.64 17.17 -15.02
C ASP A 164 -0.40 18.02 -15.38
N ARG A 165 0.79 17.70 -14.86
CA ARG A 165 2.06 18.34 -15.34
C ARG A 165 2.39 17.95 -16.78
N GLU A 166 2.25 16.69 -17.16
CA GLU A 166 2.48 16.25 -18.56
C GLU A 166 1.49 16.90 -19.52
N LYS A 167 0.22 16.96 -19.13
CA LYS A 167 -0.86 17.63 -19.86
C LYS A 167 -0.61 19.13 -20.01
N GLU A 168 -0.09 19.82 -19.00
CA GLU A 168 0.27 21.23 -19.13
C GLU A 168 1.52 21.43 -19.99
N ALA A 169 2.55 20.58 -19.88
CA ALA A 169 3.71 20.61 -20.77
C ALA A 169 3.31 20.36 -22.25
N LEU A 170 2.35 19.46 -22.50
CA LEU A 170 1.77 19.23 -23.83
C LEU A 170 0.94 20.43 -24.32
N ARG A 171 0.25 21.16 -23.43
CA ARG A 171 -0.45 22.41 -23.76
C ARG A 171 0.51 23.54 -24.09
N GLU A 172 1.59 23.69 -23.32
CA GLU A 172 2.67 24.66 -23.59
C GLU A 172 3.36 24.34 -24.92
N GLY A 173 3.72 23.08 -25.15
CA GLY A 173 4.24 22.60 -26.44
C GLY A 173 3.31 22.96 -27.61
N LEU A 174 2.04 22.57 -27.53
CA LEU A 174 1.03 22.91 -28.53
C LEU A 174 0.86 24.42 -28.73
N ALA A 175 0.91 25.22 -27.66
CA ALA A 175 0.85 26.68 -27.75
C ALA A 175 2.08 27.26 -28.46
N THR A 176 3.28 26.73 -28.21
CA THR A 176 4.49 27.12 -28.96
C THR A 176 4.39 26.73 -30.43
N ASP A 177 3.95 25.52 -30.77
CA ASP A 177 3.76 25.07 -32.15
C ASP A 177 2.69 25.88 -32.90
N VAL A 178 1.58 26.22 -32.23
CA VAL A 178 0.56 27.12 -32.79
C VAL A 178 1.12 28.52 -33.00
N SER A 179 1.92 29.06 -32.07
CA SER A 179 2.57 30.37 -32.25
C SER A 179 3.60 30.37 -33.39
N LEU A 180 4.35 29.27 -33.55
CA LEU A 180 5.39 29.09 -34.55
C LEU A 180 4.78 28.83 -35.94
N THR A 181 3.64 28.15 -35.99
CA THR A 181 2.83 28.01 -37.21
C THR A 181 2.20 29.34 -37.60
N ARG A 182 1.69 30.12 -36.64
CA ARG A 182 1.12 31.45 -36.89
C ARG A 182 2.16 32.46 -37.36
N THR A 183 3.37 32.47 -36.79
CA THR A 183 4.47 33.32 -37.28
C THR A 183 4.97 32.89 -38.65
N LYS A 184 5.09 31.59 -38.93
CA LYS A 184 5.32 31.08 -40.30
C LYS A 184 4.23 31.55 -41.27
N GLN A 185 2.96 31.51 -40.87
CA GLN A 185 1.86 31.99 -41.70
C GLN A 185 1.94 33.50 -41.94
N THR A 186 2.28 34.32 -40.93
CA THR A 186 2.54 35.75 -41.11
C THR A 186 3.70 36.00 -42.08
N ILE A 187 4.78 35.21 -42.01
CA ILE A 187 5.92 35.31 -42.95
C ILE A 187 5.49 34.92 -44.37
N VAL A 188 4.70 33.85 -44.55
CA VAL A 188 4.19 33.43 -45.87
C VAL A 188 3.23 34.48 -46.46
N ASN A 189 2.33 35.05 -45.65
CA ASN A 189 1.46 36.13 -46.07
C ASN A 189 2.26 37.37 -46.48
N ARG A 190 3.24 37.78 -45.66
CA ARG A 190 4.14 38.89 -45.96
C ARG A 190 4.94 38.66 -47.25
N LEU A 191 5.48 37.45 -47.45
CA LEU A 191 6.17 37.12 -48.71
C LEU A 191 5.21 37.13 -49.90
N ALA A 192 3.93 36.76 -49.73
CA ALA A 192 2.92 36.86 -50.78
C ALA A 192 2.52 38.32 -51.08
N GLU A 193 2.52 39.19 -50.07
CA GLU A 193 2.38 40.65 -50.19
C GLU A 193 3.59 41.25 -50.92
N GLU A 194 4.82 40.93 -50.50
CA GLU A 194 6.07 41.36 -51.15
C GLU A 194 6.13 40.88 -52.62
N PHE A 195 5.78 39.62 -52.92
CA PHE A 195 5.64 39.14 -54.31
C PHE A 195 4.46 39.76 -55.06
N SER A 196 3.47 40.36 -54.39
CA SER A 196 2.39 41.13 -55.03
C SER A 196 2.86 42.54 -55.37
N GLU A 197 3.58 43.18 -54.46
CA GLU A 197 4.23 44.48 -54.67
C GLU A 197 5.30 44.41 -55.77
N GLU A 198 6.16 43.38 -55.79
CA GLU A 198 7.11 43.14 -56.88
C GLU A 198 6.40 42.97 -58.23
N ARG A 199 5.31 42.20 -58.28
CA ARG A 199 4.53 42.04 -59.53
C ARG A 199 3.86 43.34 -59.95
N GLN A 200 3.35 44.15 -59.02
CA GLN A 200 2.86 45.50 -59.35
C GLN A 200 3.98 46.44 -59.81
N ALA A 201 5.17 46.37 -59.23
CA ALA A 201 6.32 47.17 -59.64
C ALA A 201 6.81 46.77 -61.04
N VAL A 202 6.83 45.47 -61.35
CA VAL A 202 7.10 44.95 -62.70
C VAL A 202 6.04 45.42 -63.70
N ILE A 203 4.75 45.37 -63.35
CA ILE A 203 3.67 45.88 -64.21
C ILE A 203 3.80 47.39 -64.45
N ARG A 204 4.07 48.19 -63.40
CA ARG A 204 4.32 49.64 -63.55
C ARG A 204 5.52 49.91 -64.44
N ARG A 205 6.62 49.17 -64.26
CA ARG A 205 7.84 49.30 -65.07
C ARG A 205 7.63 48.87 -66.52
N HIS A 206 6.73 47.92 -66.79
CA HIS A 206 6.29 47.61 -68.15
C HIS A 206 5.44 48.74 -68.74
N ALA A 207 4.50 49.31 -67.99
CA ALA A 207 3.74 50.48 -68.45
C ALA A 207 4.64 51.71 -68.70
N GLU A 208 5.62 51.98 -67.84
CA GLU A 208 6.65 53.01 -68.04
C GLU A 208 7.49 52.76 -69.31
N LEU A 209 7.78 51.50 -69.64
CA LEU A 209 8.46 51.12 -70.88
C LEU A 209 7.54 51.19 -72.12
N GLU A 210 6.24 50.95 -71.97
CA GLU A 210 5.23 51.12 -73.02
C GLU A 210 4.97 52.61 -73.30
N ASP A 211 4.95 53.47 -72.27
CA ASP A 211 4.88 54.93 -72.41
C ASP A 211 6.19 55.50 -73.01
N LEU A 212 7.35 54.93 -72.65
CA LEU A 212 8.62 55.25 -73.33
C LEU A 212 8.61 54.78 -74.80
N ALA A 213 8.08 53.61 -75.10
CA ALA A 213 7.95 53.13 -76.48
C ALA A 213 6.95 53.99 -77.28
N GLN A 214 5.84 54.44 -76.68
CA GLN A 214 4.90 55.37 -77.31
C GLN A 214 5.49 56.77 -77.51
N THR A 215 6.29 57.28 -76.57
CA THR A 215 6.94 58.59 -76.72
C THR A 215 8.13 58.55 -77.67
N MET A 216 8.80 57.40 -77.81
CA MET A 216 9.73 57.16 -78.92
C MET A 216 8.97 57.09 -80.26
N ALA A 217 7.92 56.28 -80.38
CA ALA A 217 7.13 56.18 -81.61
C ALA A 217 6.46 57.51 -82.03
N ARG A 218 6.09 58.37 -81.07
CA ARG A 218 5.69 59.76 -81.36
C ARG A 218 6.86 60.56 -81.91
N LYS A 219 8.03 60.56 -81.26
CA LYS A 219 9.23 61.24 -81.78
C LYS A 219 9.70 60.72 -83.13
N ASP A 220 9.56 59.43 -83.40
CA ASP A 220 9.89 58.85 -84.69
C ASP A 220 8.89 59.32 -85.76
N ALA A 221 7.60 59.48 -85.41
CA ALA A 221 6.60 60.11 -86.28
C ALA A 221 6.81 61.64 -86.42
N ASP A 222 7.16 62.35 -85.35
CA ASP A 222 7.53 63.77 -85.37
C ASP A 222 8.77 63.97 -86.28
N ILE A 223 9.72 63.02 -86.27
CA ILE A 223 10.89 62.98 -87.17
C ILE A 223 10.50 62.60 -88.61
N GLU A 224 9.49 61.77 -88.83
CA GLU A 224 8.94 61.53 -90.17
C GLU A 224 8.17 62.75 -90.71
N GLU A 225 7.53 63.54 -89.84
CA GLU A 225 6.90 64.82 -90.17
C GLU A 225 7.96 65.91 -90.44
N GLU A 226 8.98 66.09 -89.59
CA GLU A 226 10.14 66.97 -89.87
C GLU A 226 10.89 66.55 -91.16
N ARG A 227 10.95 65.24 -91.48
CA ARG A 227 11.48 64.75 -92.75
C ARG A 227 10.59 65.13 -93.92
N ALA A 228 9.28 64.97 -93.82
CA ALA A 228 8.36 65.39 -94.86
C ALA A 228 8.42 66.92 -95.07
N GLU A 229 8.47 67.70 -94.00
CA GLU A 229 8.66 69.16 -94.06
C GLU A 229 10.00 69.53 -94.73
N THR A 230 11.11 68.83 -94.43
CA THR A 230 12.39 69.08 -95.13
C THR A 230 12.43 68.54 -96.57
N GLU A 231 11.64 67.52 -96.92
CA GLU A 231 11.45 67.07 -98.30
C GLU A 231 10.56 68.04 -99.10
N GLU A 232 9.57 68.70 -98.48
CA GLU A 232 8.84 69.83 -99.09
C GLU A 232 9.70 71.10 -99.16
N GLU A 233 10.46 71.43 -98.11
CA GLU A 233 11.34 72.62 -98.07
C GLU A 233 12.48 72.50 -99.09
N THR A 234 13.06 71.32 -99.30
CA THR A 234 14.07 71.12 -100.36
C THR A 234 13.48 71.17 -101.77
N GLN A 235 12.24 70.72 -101.97
CA GLN A 235 11.50 70.95 -103.22
C GLN A 235 11.18 72.44 -103.43
N LEU A 236 10.95 73.20 -102.35
CA LEU A 236 10.79 74.65 -102.40
C LEU A 236 12.11 75.39 -102.65
N ASP A 237 13.23 74.93 -102.09
CA ASP A 237 14.55 75.55 -102.21
C ASP A 237 15.14 75.36 -103.63
N ASP A 238 14.95 74.19 -104.25
CA ASP A 238 15.30 74.01 -105.67
C ASP A 238 14.39 74.82 -106.61
N ALA A 239 13.13 75.09 -106.24
CA ALA A 239 12.28 76.04 -106.97
C ALA A 239 12.70 77.51 -106.74
N LEU A 240 13.14 77.86 -105.53
CA LEU A 240 13.66 79.20 -105.19
C LEU A 240 15.01 79.46 -105.85
N ARG A 241 15.90 78.47 -105.98
CA ARG A 241 17.16 78.59 -106.74
C ARG A 241 16.94 78.97 -108.21
N ILE A 242 15.84 78.54 -108.83
CA ILE A 242 15.50 78.98 -110.19
C ILE A 242 15.16 80.47 -110.19
N ARG A 243 14.38 80.98 -109.22
CA ARG A 243 14.07 82.41 -109.08
C ARG A 243 15.23 83.29 -108.62
N MET A 244 16.10 82.82 -107.74
CA MET A 244 17.23 83.61 -107.24
C MET A 244 18.22 83.97 -108.37
N ASN A 245 18.34 83.12 -109.40
CA ASN A 245 19.08 83.45 -110.62
C ASN A 245 18.41 84.53 -111.48
N GLU A 246 17.11 84.82 -111.30
CA GLU A 246 16.38 85.89 -111.97
C GLU A 246 16.38 87.19 -111.14
N ASP A 247 16.31 87.09 -109.80
CA ASP A 247 16.28 88.25 -108.88
C ASP A 247 17.68 88.87 -108.62
N GLU A 248 18.80 88.16 -108.81
CA GLU A 248 20.15 88.72 -108.67
C GLU A 248 20.46 89.86 -109.66
N GLU A 249 19.81 89.90 -110.83
CA GLU A 249 19.94 91.02 -111.77
C GLU A 249 19.14 92.26 -111.33
N ALA A 250 18.05 92.08 -110.57
CA ALA A 250 17.12 93.14 -110.20
C ALA A 250 17.55 93.94 -108.95
N LEU A 251 18.07 93.26 -107.92
CA LEU A 251 18.30 93.86 -106.59
C LEU A 251 19.58 94.73 -106.46
N ARG A 252 20.24 95.04 -107.57
CA ARG A 252 21.47 95.86 -107.60
C ARG A 252 21.26 97.35 -107.30
N LEU A 253 20.01 97.84 -107.19
CA LEU A 253 19.68 99.28 -107.22
C LEU A 253 18.70 99.82 -106.16
N ASN A 254 18.54 99.20 -104.98
CA ASN A 254 17.81 99.86 -103.87
C ASN A 254 18.31 99.49 -102.46
N ARG A 255 19.54 99.90 -102.15
CA ARG A 255 20.04 99.97 -100.77
C ARG A 255 19.68 101.34 -100.17
N LEU A 256 18.98 101.35 -99.03
CA LEU A 256 19.07 102.30 -97.88
C LEU A 256 17.71 102.49 -97.17
N ALA A 257 17.44 101.74 -96.09
CA ALA A 257 16.58 102.17 -94.97
C ALA A 257 16.68 101.26 -93.72
N GLU A 258 17.20 101.82 -92.61
CA GLU A 258 16.73 101.68 -91.21
C GLU A 258 16.89 100.37 -90.38
N LYS A 259 16.77 100.53 -89.05
CA LYS A 259 17.17 99.61 -87.95
C LYS A 259 16.63 100.07 -86.55
N GLU A 260 16.30 99.10 -85.66
CA GLU A 260 16.41 99.12 -84.16
C GLU A 260 15.40 99.86 -83.21
N VAL A 261 15.43 99.49 -81.90
CA VAL A 261 14.92 100.15 -80.62
C VAL A 261 13.69 99.51 -79.84
N THR A 262 13.56 99.77 -78.50
CA THR A 262 13.16 98.80 -77.38
C THR A 262 12.65 99.37 -75.99
N HIS A 263 12.29 98.52 -74.96
CA HIS A 263 12.19 98.68 -73.44
C HIS A 263 10.78 98.99 -72.75
N GLN A 264 10.41 99.00 -71.42
CA GLN A 264 10.96 98.91 -70.00
C GLN A 264 9.83 98.71 -68.87
N GLU A 265 10.06 98.32 -67.56
CA GLU A 265 9.25 98.66 -66.28
C GLU A 265 9.61 97.99 -64.85
N THR A 266 8.80 98.14 -63.75
CA THR A 266 9.05 98.03 -62.23
C THR A 266 7.87 97.38 -61.35
N VAL A 267 7.60 97.27 -59.98
CA VAL A 267 8.13 97.32 -58.53
C VAL A 267 6.90 97.16 -57.49
N SER A 268 6.79 96.95 -56.12
CA SER A 268 7.36 96.31 -54.83
C SER A 268 6.28 96.45 -53.63
N LEU A 269 6.29 96.19 -52.27
CA LEU A 269 7.05 95.55 -51.10
C LEU A 269 6.24 95.59 -49.71
N GLY A 270 6.58 94.87 -48.57
CA GLY A 270 6.08 95.13 -47.15
C GLY A 270 6.09 94.00 -46.01
N THR A 271 6.29 94.27 -44.67
CA THR A 271 6.58 93.27 -43.55
C THR A 271 6.40 93.66 -42.00
N LEU A 272 6.61 92.71 -41.03
CA LEU A 272 6.90 92.76 -39.52
C LEU A 272 5.72 92.53 -38.48
N GLU A 273 5.81 92.20 -37.14
CA GLU A 273 6.88 92.05 -36.07
C GLU A 273 6.51 91.01 -34.90
N THR A 274 6.99 91.08 -33.62
CA THR A 274 7.11 89.95 -32.61
C THR A 274 6.64 90.13 -31.10
N VAL A 275 7.18 89.34 -30.12
CA VAL A 275 6.63 88.89 -28.80
C VAL A 275 7.18 89.61 -27.53
N ARG A 276 6.37 89.83 -26.46
CA ARG A 276 6.92 90.06 -25.08
C ARG A 276 6.00 89.82 -23.83
N GLN A 277 6.59 89.12 -22.84
CA GLN A 277 6.48 89.14 -21.36
C GLN A 277 5.41 90.00 -20.62
N SER A 278 4.66 89.40 -19.66
CA SER A 278 4.66 89.74 -18.20
C SER A 278 3.44 89.24 -17.39
N ARG A 279 3.67 88.51 -16.27
CA ARG A 279 2.89 88.50 -15.00
C ARG A 279 3.39 87.42 -14.01
N ILE A 280 4.56 87.69 -13.43
CA ILE A 280 4.84 87.29 -12.03
C ILE A 280 4.29 88.45 -11.16
N GLU A 281 4.31 88.34 -9.82
CA GLU A 281 4.02 89.45 -8.88
C GLU A 281 2.54 89.81 -8.61
N ASP A 282 1.60 88.86 -8.71
CA ASP A 282 0.41 88.83 -7.82
C ASP A 282 0.75 88.09 -6.49
N GLU A 283 1.94 88.40 -5.96
CA GLU A 283 2.57 87.79 -4.79
C GLU A 283 1.95 88.21 -3.44
N ARG A 284 2.11 87.36 -2.42
CA ARG A 284 2.28 87.69 -0.97
C ARG A 284 1.19 88.50 -0.24
N ALA A 285 0.23 89.13 -0.92
CA ALA A 285 -0.75 90.06 -0.37
C ALA A 285 -1.91 89.40 0.41
N ARG A 286 -1.88 88.08 0.62
CA ARG A 286 -2.94 87.31 1.33
C ARG A 286 -2.47 86.58 2.59
N GLU A 287 -1.18 86.44 2.84
CA GLU A 287 -0.69 85.66 4.01
C GLU A 287 -0.90 86.41 5.35
N GLU A 288 -0.83 87.74 5.35
CA GLU A 288 -0.89 88.51 6.60
C GLU A 288 -2.32 88.88 7.06
N ARG A 289 -3.31 88.88 6.17
CA ARG A 289 -4.59 89.60 6.42
C ARG A 289 -5.61 88.86 7.30
N GLN A 290 -5.30 87.69 7.88
CA GLN A 290 -6.18 87.13 8.92
C GLN A 290 -5.50 86.26 10.00
N ARG A 291 -4.22 86.50 10.32
CA ARG A 291 -3.63 86.00 11.59
C ARG A 291 -4.30 86.57 12.86
N GLN A 292 -5.12 87.62 12.72
CA GLN A 292 -5.75 88.35 13.84
C GLN A 292 -7.29 88.35 13.81
N ASN A 293 -7.89 87.24 13.33
CA ASN A 293 -9.19 86.74 13.79
C ASN A 293 -9.05 85.19 13.90
N ALA A 294 -8.22 84.63 14.80
CA ALA A 294 -8.11 84.91 16.24
C ALA A 294 -9.48 84.90 16.92
N LEU A 295 -9.70 83.96 17.85
CA LEU A 295 -10.96 83.73 18.59
C LEU A 295 -12.16 83.50 17.64
N VAL A 296 -12.73 82.31 17.44
CA VAL A 296 -13.09 81.27 18.44
C VAL A 296 -13.04 79.83 17.87
N ARG A 297 -12.60 79.60 16.62
CA ARG A 297 -12.56 78.22 16.05
C ARG A 297 -11.38 77.34 16.51
N SER A 298 -10.54 77.85 17.42
CA SER A 298 -9.67 77.08 18.31
C SER A 298 -10.48 76.37 19.43
N GLY A 299 -11.52 75.60 19.07
CA GLY A 299 -12.54 75.15 20.04
C GLY A 299 -12.88 73.66 20.07
N ILE A 300 -12.71 72.91 18.98
CA ILE A 300 -13.29 71.54 18.87
C ILE A 300 -12.26 70.47 18.44
N GLY A 301 -11.41 70.73 17.43
CA GLY A 301 -10.60 69.67 16.80
C GLY A 301 -9.47 69.07 17.66
N ALA A 302 -8.79 69.87 18.50
CA ALA A 302 -7.66 69.41 19.32
C ALA A 302 -8.08 69.04 20.75
N GLY A 303 -8.96 69.86 21.35
CA GLY A 303 -9.52 69.62 22.68
C GLY A 303 -10.27 68.30 22.81
N GLU A 304 -10.80 67.74 21.72
CA GLU A 304 -11.39 66.40 21.77
C GLU A 304 -10.39 65.25 21.92
N LYS A 305 -9.14 65.36 21.45
CA LYS A 305 -8.19 64.24 21.58
C LYS A 305 -7.52 64.23 22.95
N GLU A 306 -7.04 65.39 23.38
CA GLU A 306 -6.51 65.55 24.75
C GLU A 306 -7.64 65.46 25.80
N GLY A 307 -8.84 65.93 25.47
CA GLY A 307 -10.05 65.75 26.27
C GLY A 307 -10.52 64.30 26.34
N ARG A 308 -10.37 63.48 25.28
CA ARG A 308 -10.65 62.03 25.36
C ARG A 308 -9.58 61.26 26.14
N THR A 309 -8.30 61.66 26.09
CA THR A 309 -7.30 61.07 27.01
C THR A 309 -7.56 61.46 28.46
N TRP A 310 -7.82 62.74 28.74
CA TRP A 310 -8.19 63.17 30.09
C TRP A 310 -9.55 62.61 30.55
N GLN A 311 -10.54 62.44 29.68
CA GLN A 311 -11.79 61.76 30.04
C GLN A 311 -11.61 60.26 30.26
N THR A 312 -10.72 59.57 29.53
CA THR A 312 -10.47 58.14 29.79
C THR A 312 -9.56 57.91 31.00
N GLN A 313 -8.61 58.80 31.28
CA GLN A 313 -7.87 58.79 32.56
C GLN A 313 -8.73 59.24 33.72
N THR A 314 -9.62 60.23 33.57
CA THR A 314 -10.55 60.66 34.63
C THR A 314 -11.68 59.65 34.82
N ALA A 315 -12.12 58.94 33.78
CA ALA A 315 -13.03 57.80 33.93
C ALA A 315 -12.33 56.64 34.65
N LYS A 316 -11.06 56.34 34.35
CA LYS A 316 -10.28 55.36 35.11
C LYS A 316 -10.07 55.79 36.56
N THR A 317 -9.62 57.01 36.85
CA THR A 317 -9.41 57.46 38.24
C THR A 317 -10.73 57.67 38.98
N ASN A 318 -11.83 58.02 38.32
CA ASN A 318 -13.17 58.01 38.94
C ASN A 318 -13.67 56.58 39.17
N GLN A 319 -13.41 55.62 38.27
CA GLN A 319 -13.78 54.22 38.47
C GLN A 319 -12.90 53.57 39.55
N GLU A 320 -11.62 53.93 39.65
CA GLU A 320 -10.69 53.50 40.68
C GLU A 320 -10.97 54.18 42.03
N THR A 321 -11.39 55.44 42.07
CA THR A 321 -11.82 56.11 43.32
C THR A 321 -13.22 55.70 43.76
N LEU A 322 -14.15 55.38 42.85
CA LEU A 322 -15.41 54.72 43.19
C LEU A 322 -15.18 53.27 43.66
N ALA A 323 -14.25 52.53 43.05
CA ALA A 323 -13.84 51.22 43.54
C ALA A 323 -13.11 51.31 44.90
N ALA A 324 -12.32 52.38 45.14
CA ALA A 324 -11.70 52.64 46.43
C ALA A 324 -12.70 53.14 47.47
N SER A 325 -13.76 53.86 47.07
CA SER A 325 -14.91 54.20 47.93
C SER A 325 -15.63 52.93 48.33
N ALA A 326 -16.08 52.11 47.36
CA ALA A 326 -16.76 50.85 47.63
C ALA A 326 -15.92 49.89 48.49
N LYS A 327 -14.58 49.89 48.32
CA LYS A 327 -13.66 49.16 49.21
C LYS A 327 -13.55 49.79 50.60
N ARG A 328 -13.56 51.12 50.75
CA ARG A 328 -13.62 51.79 52.07
C ARG A 328 -14.97 51.57 52.76
N ASP A 329 -16.08 51.63 52.03
CA ASP A 329 -17.43 51.37 52.53
C ASP A 329 -17.60 49.90 52.94
N GLY A 330 -16.98 48.98 52.19
CA GLY A 330 -16.83 47.57 52.55
C GLY A 330 -16.02 47.41 53.85
N VAL A 331 -14.81 47.98 53.91
CA VAL A 331 -13.94 47.94 55.10
C VAL A 331 -14.59 48.65 56.30
N GLN A 332 -15.40 49.69 56.12
CA GLN A 332 -16.16 50.31 57.23
C GLN A 332 -17.26 49.39 57.75
N LYS A 333 -17.99 48.69 56.87
CA LYS A 333 -18.96 47.66 57.27
C LYS A 333 -18.30 46.45 57.93
N GLU A 334 -17.11 46.06 57.47
CA GLU A 334 -16.29 45.04 58.14
C GLU A 334 -15.79 45.51 59.51
N ILE A 335 -15.33 46.76 59.64
CA ILE A 335 -14.95 47.36 60.93
C ILE A 335 -16.15 47.47 61.88
N GLU A 336 -17.34 47.77 61.39
CA GLU A 336 -18.57 47.78 62.20
C GLU A 336 -19.02 46.36 62.59
N ALA A 337 -18.92 45.39 61.69
CA ALA A 337 -19.13 43.98 62.00
C ALA A 337 -18.10 43.44 63.01
N ILE A 338 -16.83 43.85 62.91
CA ILE A 338 -15.76 43.52 63.85
C ILE A 338 -15.99 44.20 65.21
N LYS A 339 -16.48 45.45 65.25
CA LYS A 339 -16.90 46.12 66.51
C LYS A 339 -18.09 45.41 67.16
N LEU A 340 -19.07 44.99 66.36
CA LEU A 340 -20.21 44.22 66.86
C LEU A 340 -19.75 42.85 67.40
N ALA A 341 -18.89 42.15 66.65
CA ALA A 341 -18.28 40.89 67.06
C ALA A 341 -17.46 41.04 68.34
N ALA A 342 -16.63 42.09 68.45
CA ALA A 342 -15.86 42.42 69.65
C ALA A 342 -16.77 42.67 70.86
N ASN A 343 -17.90 43.38 70.70
CA ASN A 343 -18.89 43.53 71.77
C ASN A 343 -19.56 42.19 72.14
N THR A 344 -19.79 41.27 71.18
CA THR A 344 -20.23 39.90 71.50
C THR A 344 -19.14 39.03 72.14
N LEU A 345 -17.85 39.36 71.94
CA LEU A 345 -16.73 38.70 72.61
C LEU A 345 -16.58 39.21 74.04
N VAL A 346 -16.59 40.52 74.28
CA VAL A 346 -16.53 41.12 75.63
C VAL A 346 -17.70 40.66 76.52
N THR A 347 -18.91 40.50 75.96
CA THR A 347 -20.04 39.93 76.70
C THR A 347 -19.89 38.42 76.96
N LYS A 348 -19.31 37.66 76.03
CA LYS A 348 -18.93 36.25 76.28
C LYS A 348 -17.84 36.13 77.34
N GLU A 349 -16.78 36.92 77.26
CA GLU A 349 -15.67 36.99 78.23
C GLU A 349 -16.18 37.34 79.63
N ARG A 350 -17.10 38.29 79.76
CA ARG A 350 -17.77 38.59 81.04
C ARG A 350 -18.52 37.37 81.59
N SER A 351 -19.27 36.66 80.75
CA SER A 351 -19.93 35.41 81.14
C SER A 351 -18.95 34.24 81.41
N VAL A 352 -17.72 34.32 80.90
CA VAL A 352 -16.64 33.35 81.20
C VAL A 352 -15.96 33.70 82.51
N ALA A 353 -15.73 34.99 82.81
CA ALA A 353 -15.22 35.46 84.10
C ALA A 353 -16.18 35.14 85.25
N GLU A 354 -17.49 35.32 85.04
CA GLU A 354 -18.53 34.94 86.00
C GLU A 354 -18.55 33.42 86.24
N ARG A 355 -18.47 32.60 85.18
CA ARG A 355 -18.30 31.13 85.33
C ARG A 355 -16.97 30.75 85.98
N GLN A 356 -15.87 31.45 85.72
CA GLN A 356 -14.58 31.21 86.36
C GLN A 356 -14.60 31.54 87.86
N ALA A 357 -15.36 32.56 88.28
CA ALA A 357 -15.59 32.85 89.70
C ALA A 357 -16.40 31.74 90.37
N GLU A 358 -17.44 31.22 89.72
CA GLU A 358 -18.23 30.09 90.23
C GLU A 358 -17.40 28.78 90.27
N ILE A 359 -16.58 28.52 89.24
CA ILE A 359 -15.64 27.39 89.21
C ILE A 359 -14.61 27.50 90.33
N LYS A 360 -14.07 28.69 90.62
CA LYS A 360 -13.16 28.90 91.76
C LYS A 360 -13.86 28.59 93.08
N LYS A 361 -15.07 29.13 93.31
CA LYS A 361 -15.84 28.85 94.54
C LYS A 361 -16.08 27.35 94.73
N ARG A 362 -16.48 26.63 93.67
CA ARG A 362 -16.64 25.16 93.70
C ARG A 362 -15.30 24.44 93.90
N TYR A 363 -14.20 24.96 93.35
CA TYR A 363 -12.86 24.40 93.55
C TYR A 363 -12.46 24.52 95.03
N ASP A 364 -12.61 25.69 95.63
CA ASP A 364 -12.32 25.94 97.05
C ASP A 364 -13.19 25.06 97.96
N GLU A 365 -14.50 24.94 97.69
CA GLU A 365 -15.41 23.99 98.36
C GLU A 365 -14.94 22.53 98.22
N THR A 366 -14.42 22.11 97.05
CA THR A 366 -13.82 20.77 96.89
C THR A 366 -12.46 20.62 97.58
N VAL A 367 -11.69 21.69 97.77
CA VAL A 367 -10.42 21.67 98.51
C VAL A 367 -10.69 21.49 100.01
N GLU A 368 -11.70 22.16 100.56
CA GLU A 368 -12.14 21.95 101.95
C GLU A 368 -12.69 20.52 102.16
N LEU A 369 -13.53 20.02 101.26
CA LEU A 369 -13.99 18.62 101.31
C LEU A 369 -12.83 17.62 101.17
N GLN A 370 -11.84 17.89 100.32
CA GLN A 370 -10.62 17.07 100.26
C GLN A 370 -9.76 17.18 101.52
N ALA A 371 -9.72 18.33 102.20
CA ALA A 371 -9.00 18.50 103.46
C ALA A 371 -9.67 17.69 104.58
N ALA A 372 -10.99 17.74 104.67
CA ALA A 372 -11.78 16.91 105.58
C ALA A 372 -11.59 15.41 105.29
N ALA A 373 -11.72 14.98 104.04
CA ALA A 373 -11.50 13.59 103.63
C ALA A 373 -10.06 13.13 103.90
N LYS A 374 -9.04 13.99 103.75
CA LYS A 374 -7.64 13.69 104.10
C LYS A 374 -7.42 13.61 105.62
N ALA A 375 -8.18 14.34 106.42
CA ALA A 375 -8.15 14.22 107.89
C ALA A 375 -8.81 12.91 108.36
N GLU A 376 -9.97 12.55 107.81
CA GLU A 376 -10.64 11.28 108.04
C GLU A 376 -9.77 10.10 107.58
N GLN A 377 -9.17 10.19 106.39
CA GLN A 377 -8.24 9.19 105.88
C GLN A 377 -7.02 9.01 106.78
N ARG A 378 -6.46 10.09 107.37
CA ARG A 378 -5.38 9.98 108.36
C ARG A 378 -5.83 9.28 109.65
N ALA A 379 -7.04 9.54 110.13
CA ALA A 379 -7.59 8.86 111.30
C ALA A 379 -7.82 7.35 111.02
N LEU A 380 -8.33 7.02 109.83
CA LEU A 380 -8.46 5.64 109.35
C LEU A 380 -7.09 4.97 109.16
N ASP A 381 -6.08 5.69 108.67
CA ASP A 381 -4.73 5.15 108.49
C ASP A 381 -4.01 4.97 109.84
N GLU A 382 -4.23 5.82 110.85
CA GLU A 382 -3.81 5.55 112.23
C GLU A 382 -4.53 4.31 112.81
N GLN A 383 -5.83 4.16 112.58
CA GLN A 383 -6.59 2.98 113.02
C GLN A 383 -6.06 1.72 112.32
N ARG A 384 -5.71 1.80 111.03
CA ARG A 384 -5.06 0.74 110.26
C ARG A 384 -3.65 0.44 110.75
N MET A 385 -2.87 1.43 111.20
CA MET A 385 -1.56 1.20 111.81
C MET A 385 -1.72 0.48 113.15
N LYS A 386 -2.61 0.94 114.04
CA LYS A 386 -2.94 0.22 115.30
C LYS A 386 -3.45 -1.20 115.06
N GLN A 387 -4.20 -1.44 113.97
CA GLN A 387 -4.59 -2.78 113.52
C GLN A 387 -3.44 -3.58 112.86
N ARG A 388 -2.44 -2.94 112.26
CA ARG A 388 -1.21 -3.58 111.77
C ARG A 388 -0.35 -3.99 112.95
N ASP A 389 -0.11 -3.13 113.92
CA ASP A 389 0.66 -3.44 115.13
C ASP A 389 0.05 -4.64 115.89
N LEU A 390 -1.29 -4.67 116.02
CA LEU A 390 -2.03 -5.82 116.55
C LEU A 390 -1.95 -7.08 115.68
N ARG A 391 -1.91 -6.94 114.34
CA ARG A 391 -1.67 -8.07 113.44
C ARG A 391 -0.22 -8.54 113.50
N ASP A 392 0.76 -7.66 113.61
CA ASP A 392 2.18 -8.01 113.62
C ASP A 392 2.56 -8.64 114.97
N ALA A 393 1.94 -8.22 116.07
CA ALA A 393 1.95 -8.94 117.34
C ALA A 393 1.37 -10.37 117.16
N LYS A 394 0.18 -10.51 116.59
CA LYS A 394 -0.41 -11.83 116.29
C LYS A 394 0.40 -12.65 115.29
N ILE A 395 1.06 -12.04 114.32
CA ILE A 395 1.94 -12.71 113.35
C ILE A 395 3.23 -13.14 114.04
N SER A 396 3.70 -12.45 115.09
CA SER A 396 4.82 -12.93 115.92
C SER A 396 4.43 -14.10 116.82
N GLU A 397 3.21 -14.09 117.38
CA GLU A 397 2.62 -15.21 118.11
C GLU A 397 2.37 -16.42 117.19
N GLU A 398 1.76 -16.20 116.03
CA GLU A 398 1.61 -17.17 114.94
C GLU A 398 2.96 -17.65 114.41
N ARG A 399 4.03 -16.85 114.42
CA ARG A 399 5.39 -17.32 114.07
C ARG A 399 5.96 -18.23 115.16
N SER A 400 5.76 -17.92 116.45
CA SER A 400 6.13 -18.81 117.55
C SER A 400 5.38 -20.14 117.46
N LEU A 401 4.06 -20.06 117.32
CA LEU A 401 3.19 -21.23 117.11
C LEU A 401 3.55 -21.97 115.81
N ASN A 402 3.95 -21.27 114.74
CA ASN A 402 4.47 -21.94 113.53
C ASN A 402 5.86 -22.54 113.72
N THR A 403 6.72 -22.04 114.60
CA THR A 403 7.97 -22.74 114.96
C THR A 403 7.70 -23.96 115.83
N ASP A 404 6.73 -23.91 116.75
CA ASP A 404 6.31 -25.06 117.55
C ASP A 404 5.58 -26.11 116.69
N ILE A 405 4.68 -25.68 115.80
CA ILE A 405 4.03 -26.50 114.79
C ILE A 405 5.07 -27.03 113.79
N SER A 406 6.11 -26.27 113.42
CA SER A 406 7.19 -26.76 112.55
C SER A 406 8.08 -27.78 113.27
N GLY A 407 8.34 -27.61 114.57
CA GLY A 407 9.03 -28.59 115.42
C GLY A 407 8.22 -29.87 115.60
N ALA A 408 6.92 -29.74 115.91
CA ALA A 408 5.97 -30.84 115.98
C ALA A 408 5.80 -31.52 114.61
N GLN A 409 5.72 -30.76 113.52
CA GLN A 409 5.74 -31.28 112.16
C GLN A 409 7.09 -31.89 111.79
N SER A 410 8.22 -31.48 112.38
CA SER A 410 9.53 -32.09 112.14
C SER A 410 9.61 -33.44 112.83
N MET A 411 9.19 -33.53 114.10
CA MET A 411 9.02 -34.80 114.81
C MET A 411 8.00 -35.71 114.12
N LEU A 412 6.87 -35.15 113.68
CA LEU A 412 5.84 -35.87 112.93
C LEU A 412 6.31 -36.22 111.51
N ARG A 413 7.19 -35.45 110.86
CA ARG A 413 7.86 -35.81 109.59
C ARG A 413 8.92 -36.89 109.79
N ASN A 414 9.59 -36.94 110.94
CA ASN A 414 10.54 -38.01 111.27
C ASN A 414 9.79 -39.32 111.58
N LEU A 415 8.70 -39.25 112.37
CA LEU A 415 7.78 -40.38 112.57
C LEU A 415 7.11 -40.79 111.26
N THR A 416 6.65 -39.83 110.45
CA THR A 416 6.08 -40.09 109.11
C THR A 416 7.16 -40.54 108.12
N SER A 417 8.45 -40.25 108.31
CA SER A 417 9.53 -40.82 107.50
C SER A 417 9.79 -42.26 107.89
N SER A 418 9.83 -42.58 109.19
CA SER A 418 9.92 -43.96 109.68
C SER A 418 8.70 -44.80 109.24
N VAL A 419 7.49 -44.24 109.34
CA VAL A 419 6.27 -44.84 108.77
C VAL A 419 6.37 -44.93 107.25
N ARG A 420 6.81 -43.89 106.53
CA ARG A 420 7.02 -43.95 105.07
C ARG A 420 8.13 -44.91 104.65
N ASP A 421 9.10 -45.21 105.50
CA ASP A 421 10.18 -46.16 105.23
C ASP A 421 9.66 -47.59 105.42
N LYS A 422 8.81 -47.82 106.44
CA LYS A 422 8.05 -49.06 106.60
C LYS A 422 6.98 -49.23 105.50
N ASP A 423 6.27 -48.19 105.15
CA ASP A 423 5.38 -48.14 103.98
C ASP A 423 6.18 -48.28 102.69
N ALA A 424 7.43 -47.81 102.61
CA ALA A 424 8.28 -48.02 101.43
C ALA A 424 8.83 -49.43 101.38
N GLU A 425 9.08 -50.10 102.50
CA GLU A 425 9.36 -51.54 102.55
C GLU A 425 8.12 -52.36 102.17
N GLN A 426 6.96 -52.06 102.75
CA GLN A 426 5.67 -52.65 102.39
C GLN A 426 5.34 -52.38 100.92
N GLN A 427 5.51 -51.16 100.43
CA GLN A 427 5.36 -50.81 99.01
C GLN A 427 6.48 -51.35 98.13
N LYS A 428 7.67 -51.72 98.63
CA LYS A 428 8.68 -52.47 97.85
C LYS A 428 8.26 -53.93 97.73
N LEU A 429 7.70 -54.53 98.78
CA LEU A 429 7.13 -55.89 98.75
C LEU A 429 5.88 -55.92 97.86
N VAL A 430 4.97 -54.96 98.02
CA VAL A 430 3.76 -54.79 97.20
C VAL A 430 4.11 -54.36 95.78
N ARG A 431 5.13 -53.54 95.52
CA ARG A 431 5.65 -53.30 94.14
C ARG A 431 6.33 -54.52 93.54
N LYS A 432 6.99 -55.38 94.32
CA LYS A 432 7.45 -56.69 93.84
C LYS A 432 6.26 -57.59 93.48
N LEU A 433 5.23 -57.65 94.34
CA LEU A 433 4.00 -58.41 94.09
C LEU A 433 3.26 -57.89 92.84
N TYR A 434 3.11 -56.58 92.70
CA TYR A 434 2.56 -55.94 91.51
C TYR A 434 3.46 -56.06 90.28
N SER A 435 4.79 -56.09 90.43
CA SER A 435 5.69 -56.34 89.30
C SER A 435 5.54 -57.77 88.79
N VAL A 436 5.48 -58.75 89.68
CA VAL A 436 5.21 -60.16 89.33
C VAL A 436 3.80 -60.30 88.73
N ASN A 437 2.76 -59.73 89.34
CA ASN A 437 1.41 -59.74 88.78
C ASN A 437 1.31 -58.96 87.46
N PHE A 438 2.08 -57.89 87.26
CA PHE A 438 2.13 -57.15 86.00
C PHE A 438 2.88 -57.93 84.93
N GLU A 439 3.94 -58.67 85.26
CA GLU A 439 4.58 -59.60 84.33
C GLU A 439 3.67 -60.78 83.99
N VAL A 440 2.96 -61.36 84.96
CA VAL A 440 1.93 -62.37 84.73
C VAL A 440 0.82 -61.82 83.83
N GLN A 441 0.26 -60.64 84.10
CA GLN A 441 -0.75 -60.00 83.24
C GLN A 441 -0.19 -59.61 81.87
N LYS A 442 1.08 -59.24 81.76
CA LYS A 442 1.76 -58.91 80.49
C LYS A 442 2.05 -60.17 79.68
N LEU A 443 2.28 -61.32 80.33
CA LEU A 443 2.37 -62.63 79.69
C LEU A 443 0.99 -63.15 79.29
N GLN A 444 -0.04 -63.00 80.13
CA GLN A 444 -1.43 -63.30 79.80
C GLN A 444 -1.91 -62.46 78.60
N ARG A 445 -1.76 -61.13 78.62
CA ARG A 445 -2.07 -60.24 77.48
C ARG A 445 -1.18 -60.43 76.24
N ARG A 446 -0.07 -61.18 76.35
CA ARG A 446 0.72 -61.64 75.20
C ARG A 446 0.21 -62.98 74.67
N LEU A 447 -0.19 -63.88 75.56
CA LEU A 447 -0.82 -65.16 75.23
C LEU A 447 -2.18 -64.94 74.57
N GLU A 448 -3.03 -64.10 75.14
CA GLU A 448 -4.33 -63.67 74.59
C GLU A 448 -4.18 -63.07 73.19
N ARG A 449 -3.25 -62.11 73.00
CA ARG A 449 -2.96 -61.53 71.69
C ARG A 449 -2.39 -62.55 70.69
N ALA A 450 -1.58 -63.51 71.15
CA ALA A 450 -1.08 -64.62 70.32
C ALA A 450 -2.17 -65.64 69.97
N GLN A 451 -3.20 -65.78 70.82
CA GLN A 451 -4.42 -66.54 70.57
C GLN A 451 -5.47 -65.76 69.76
N GLY A 452 -5.18 -64.51 69.36
CA GLY A 452 -6.04 -63.68 68.51
C GLY A 452 -6.96 -62.71 69.26
N HIS A 453 -6.99 -62.73 70.59
CA HIS A 453 -7.75 -61.77 71.40
C HIS A 453 -7.02 -60.42 71.49
N ARG A 454 -7.48 -59.46 70.68
CA ARG A 454 -7.14 -58.03 70.79
C ARG A 454 -8.12 -57.31 71.71
N THR A 455 -7.71 -56.21 72.32
CA THR A 455 -8.63 -55.38 73.12
C THR A 455 -9.72 -54.75 72.23
N ALA A 456 -10.83 -54.32 72.84
CA ALA A 456 -11.91 -53.66 72.11
C ALA A 456 -11.40 -52.43 71.34
N GLU A 457 -10.54 -51.61 71.98
CA GLU A 457 -9.89 -50.43 71.40
C GLU A 457 -8.93 -50.77 70.25
N GLU A 458 -8.12 -51.83 70.38
CA GLU A 458 -7.28 -52.32 69.28
C GLU A 458 -8.14 -52.81 68.11
N LYS A 459 -9.30 -53.40 68.39
CA LYS A 459 -10.23 -53.90 67.37
C LYS A 459 -10.99 -52.76 66.68
N THR A 460 -11.45 -51.73 67.40
CA THR A 460 -12.05 -50.54 66.77
C THR A 460 -11.01 -49.80 65.95
N ALA A 461 -9.84 -49.44 66.52
CA ALA A 461 -8.81 -48.72 65.79
C ALA A 461 -8.31 -49.45 64.52
N LEU A 462 -8.26 -50.79 64.55
CA LEU A 462 -7.97 -51.59 63.35
C LEU A 462 -9.13 -51.65 62.36
N ASN A 463 -10.39 -51.73 62.83
CA ASN A 463 -11.56 -51.65 61.96
C ASN A 463 -11.70 -50.26 61.31
N ASP A 464 -11.44 -49.18 62.04
CA ASP A 464 -11.39 -47.80 61.53
C ASP A 464 -10.25 -47.64 60.52
N LYS A 465 -9.12 -48.32 60.75
CA LYS A 465 -8.01 -48.35 59.79
C LYS A 465 -8.32 -49.18 58.54
N ILE A 466 -9.08 -50.27 58.68
CA ILE A 466 -9.62 -51.04 57.54
C ILE A 466 -10.60 -50.17 56.76
N ALA A 467 -11.62 -49.59 57.41
CA ALA A 467 -12.64 -48.76 56.76
C ALA A 467 -12.04 -47.54 56.04
N SER A 468 -11.03 -46.88 56.61
CA SER A 468 -10.33 -45.77 55.94
C SER A 468 -9.46 -46.25 54.77
N LEU A 469 -8.82 -47.42 54.85
CA LEU A 469 -8.10 -48.00 53.72
C LEU A 469 -9.05 -48.50 52.62
N GLU A 470 -10.21 -49.04 52.97
CA GLU A 470 -11.27 -49.45 52.05
C GLU A 470 -11.90 -48.23 51.35
N ALA A 471 -12.11 -47.13 52.07
CA ALA A 471 -12.56 -45.86 51.49
C ALA A 471 -11.54 -45.31 50.47
N SER A 472 -10.27 -45.19 50.84
CA SER A 472 -9.22 -44.78 49.89
C SER A 472 -9.04 -45.76 48.72
N LEU A 473 -9.26 -47.06 48.94
CA LEU A 473 -9.20 -48.06 47.87
C LEU A 473 -10.44 -48.04 46.96
N ALA A 474 -11.61 -47.63 47.47
CA ALA A 474 -12.79 -47.36 46.66
C ALA A 474 -12.61 -46.07 45.84
N GLU A 475 -12.07 -45.01 46.44
CA GLU A 475 -11.70 -43.75 45.80
C GLU A 475 -10.70 -43.97 44.66
N ARG A 476 -9.55 -44.63 44.91
CA ARG A 476 -8.58 -44.98 43.86
C ARG A 476 -9.14 -45.91 42.79
N LYS A 477 -10.12 -46.76 43.10
CA LYS A 477 -10.85 -47.56 42.09
C LYS A 477 -11.84 -46.72 41.26
N ALA A 478 -12.39 -45.64 41.81
CA ALA A 478 -13.23 -44.70 41.08
C ALA A 478 -12.38 -43.81 40.16
N GLU A 479 -11.27 -43.27 40.65
CA GLU A 479 -10.26 -42.57 39.84
C GLU A 479 -9.77 -43.45 38.68
N PHE A 480 -9.34 -44.69 38.96
CA PHE A 480 -8.86 -45.61 37.92
C PHE A 480 -9.92 -45.87 36.84
N LYS A 481 -11.20 -46.06 37.23
CA LYS A 481 -12.31 -46.20 36.26
C LYS A 481 -12.52 -44.93 35.43
N LEU A 482 -12.42 -43.75 36.03
CA LEU A 482 -12.53 -42.48 35.32
C LEU A 482 -11.37 -42.30 34.33
N LEU A 483 -10.14 -42.57 34.74
CA LEU A 483 -8.95 -42.54 33.89
C LEU A 483 -9.06 -43.55 32.74
N GLN A 484 -9.55 -44.77 32.98
CA GLN A 484 -9.78 -45.77 31.94
C GLN A 484 -10.90 -45.37 30.95
N GLN A 485 -11.92 -44.64 31.42
CA GLN A 485 -12.95 -44.04 30.55
C GLN A 485 -12.38 -42.88 29.73
N GLN A 486 -11.49 -42.07 30.30
CA GLN A 486 -10.79 -40.99 29.59
C GLN A 486 -9.81 -41.54 28.54
N GLU A 487 -9.01 -42.55 28.89
CA GLU A 487 -8.11 -43.27 27.97
C GLU A 487 -8.88 -43.86 26.79
N THR A 488 -9.96 -44.60 27.04
CA THR A 488 -10.78 -45.19 25.96
C THR A 488 -11.57 -44.16 25.16
N SER A 489 -11.81 -42.95 25.69
CA SER A 489 -12.34 -41.82 24.94
C SER A 489 -11.26 -41.18 24.04
N GLN A 490 -10.07 -40.90 24.59
CA GLN A 490 -8.94 -40.34 23.85
C GLN A 490 -8.42 -41.28 22.75
N ALA A 491 -8.44 -42.59 22.98
CA ALA A 491 -8.13 -43.58 21.96
C ALA A 491 -9.14 -43.53 20.78
N ARG A 492 -10.41 -43.17 21.04
CA ARG A 492 -11.42 -42.98 19.99
C ARG A 492 -11.25 -41.66 19.25
N THR A 493 -10.90 -40.56 19.92
CA THR A 493 -10.60 -39.30 19.23
C THR A 493 -9.36 -39.46 18.36
N GLN A 494 -8.25 -39.98 18.91
CA GLN A 494 -7.02 -40.26 18.13
C GLN A 494 -7.28 -41.18 16.91
N ALA A 495 -8.23 -42.12 17.00
CA ALA A 495 -8.62 -42.98 15.88
C ALA A 495 -9.55 -42.29 14.86
N ALA A 496 -10.23 -41.21 15.23
CA ALA A 496 -10.93 -40.31 14.31
C ALA A 496 -9.94 -39.32 13.66
N ASP A 497 -9.10 -38.65 14.46
CA ASP A 497 -8.09 -37.69 14.05
C ASP A 497 -7.14 -38.30 13.00
N ARG A 498 -6.72 -39.56 13.19
CA ARG A 498 -5.91 -40.30 12.20
C ARG A 498 -6.65 -40.52 10.88
N LYS A 499 -7.94 -40.87 10.91
CA LYS A 499 -8.74 -41.03 9.69
C LYS A 499 -8.95 -39.70 8.97
N GLU A 500 -9.11 -38.61 9.71
CA GLU A 500 -9.19 -37.27 9.12
C GLU A 500 -7.85 -36.86 8.49
N LEU A 501 -6.72 -37.10 9.17
CA LEU A 501 -5.38 -36.91 8.59
C LEU A 501 -5.16 -37.74 7.32
N ASP A 502 -5.61 -39.01 7.28
CA ASP A 502 -5.47 -39.86 6.09
C ASP A 502 -6.40 -39.43 4.95
N MET A 503 -7.60 -38.92 5.24
CA MET A 503 -8.47 -38.26 4.23
C MET A 503 -7.88 -36.94 3.72
N LEU A 504 -7.24 -36.15 4.60
CA LEU A 504 -6.56 -34.91 4.22
C LEU A 504 -5.30 -35.17 3.39
N ARG A 505 -4.57 -36.26 3.68
CA ARG A 505 -3.45 -36.75 2.84
C ARG A 505 -3.95 -37.15 1.45
N ALA A 506 -4.98 -37.99 1.35
CA ALA A 506 -5.54 -38.38 0.06
C ALA A 506 -5.96 -37.15 -0.78
N ARG A 507 -6.60 -36.14 -0.16
CA ARG A 507 -6.94 -34.87 -0.83
C ARG A 507 -5.72 -34.02 -1.20
N LEU A 508 -4.65 -34.04 -0.40
CA LEU A 508 -3.40 -33.37 -0.71
C LEU A 508 -2.70 -34.04 -1.90
N ASP A 509 -2.71 -35.37 -1.96
CA ASP A 509 -2.16 -36.15 -3.05
C ASP A 509 -2.97 -35.91 -4.35
N GLU A 510 -4.31 -35.96 -4.30
CA GLU A 510 -5.22 -35.56 -5.38
C GLU A 510 -4.94 -34.12 -5.87
N ALA A 511 -4.81 -33.15 -4.95
CA ALA A 511 -4.49 -31.78 -5.31
C ALA A 511 -3.06 -31.65 -5.88
N SER A 512 -2.11 -32.48 -5.45
CA SER A 512 -0.74 -32.47 -5.97
C SER A 512 -0.65 -33.03 -7.40
N THR A 513 -1.39 -34.10 -7.69
CA THR A 513 -1.50 -34.67 -9.03
C THR A 513 -2.19 -33.68 -9.97
N HIS A 514 -3.34 -33.11 -9.58
CA HIS A 514 -4.03 -32.11 -10.39
C HIS A 514 -3.19 -30.83 -10.61
N ARG A 515 -2.39 -30.41 -9.62
CA ARG A 515 -1.39 -29.35 -9.84
C ARG A 515 -0.36 -29.74 -10.90
N SER A 516 0.18 -30.96 -10.86
CA SER A 516 1.15 -31.42 -11.88
C SER A 516 0.53 -31.54 -13.28
N GLU A 517 -0.76 -31.88 -13.40
CA GLU A 517 -1.51 -31.84 -14.65
C GLU A 517 -1.61 -30.41 -15.19
N LEU A 518 -1.95 -29.44 -14.34
CA LEU A 518 -2.04 -28.02 -14.71
C LEU A 518 -0.68 -27.41 -15.05
N GLU A 519 0.39 -27.79 -14.35
CA GLU A 519 1.77 -27.42 -14.66
C GLU A 519 2.19 -27.98 -16.04
N LEU A 520 1.86 -29.25 -16.35
CA LEU A 520 2.10 -29.86 -17.65
C LEU A 520 1.31 -29.18 -18.78
N VAL A 521 0.01 -28.96 -18.59
CA VAL A 521 -0.85 -28.24 -19.56
C VAL A 521 -0.30 -26.84 -19.82
N THR A 522 0.06 -26.10 -18.76
CA THR A 522 0.66 -24.76 -18.88
C THR A 522 1.95 -24.81 -19.71
N SER A 523 2.86 -25.75 -19.42
CA SER A 523 4.10 -25.92 -20.20
C SER A 523 3.84 -26.23 -21.68
N THR A 524 2.85 -27.09 -21.99
CA THR A 524 2.49 -27.38 -23.39
C THR A 524 1.93 -26.15 -24.11
N CYS A 525 1.04 -25.39 -23.46
CA CYS A 525 0.51 -24.13 -23.97
C CYS A 525 1.60 -23.07 -24.21
N GLU A 526 2.63 -23.00 -23.35
CA GLU A 526 3.78 -22.12 -23.55
C GLU A 526 4.66 -22.55 -24.74
N GLN A 527 4.91 -23.86 -24.90
CA GLN A 527 5.62 -24.37 -26.07
C GLN A 527 4.85 -24.13 -27.37
N GLU A 528 3.52 -24.27 -27.38
CA GLU A 528 2.69 -23.96 -28.54
C GLU A 528 2.66 -22.47 -28.85
N LYS A 529 2.53 -21.61 -27.82
CA LYS A 529 2.67 -20.15 -27.94
C LYS A 529 4.01 -19.75 -28.56
N LEU A 530 5.12 -20.41 -28.18
CA LEU A 530 6.44 -20.18 -28.78
C LEU A 530 6.49 -20.63 -30.25
N LYS A 531 5.97 -21.82 -30.58
CA LYS A 531 5.85 -22.30 -31.98
C LYS A 531 5.01 -21.35 -32.85
N MET A 532 3.91 -20.83 -32.33
CA MET A 532 3.06 -19.86 -33.03
C MET A 532 3.75 -18.49 -33.16
N GLN A 533 4.59 -18.09 -32.19
CA GLN A 533 5.39 -16.87 -32.29
C GLN A 533 6.51 -16.99 -33.34
N THR A 534 7.20 -18.13 -33.44
CA THR A 534 8.19 -18.36 -34.51
C THR A 534 7.53 -18.37 -35.88
N LEU A 535 6.47 -19.16 -36.09
CA LEU A 535 5.73 -19.20 -37.37
C LEU A 535 5.22 -17.81 -37.80
N ARG A 536 4.70 -17.02 -36.86
CA ARG A 536 4.27 -15.62 -37.12
C ARG A 536 5.44 -14.71 -37.50
N ASN A 537 6.63 -14.93 -36.95
CA ASN A 537 7.82 -14.15 -37.29
C ASN A 537 8.39 -14.59 -38.65
N ASP A 538 8.36 -15.89 -38.97
CA ASP A 538 8.80 -16.44 -40.26
C ASP A 538 7.92 -15.93 -41.41
N GLU A 539 6.59 -15.95 -41.25
CA GLU A 539 5.67 -15.37 -42.24
C GLU A 539 5.77 -13.83 -42.34
N ARG A 540 6.17 -13.13 -41.29
CA ARG A 540 6.53 -11.69 -41.39
C ARG A 540 7.78 -11.49 -42.26
N VAL A 541 8.84 -12.26 -42.01
CA VAL A 541 10.06 -12.23 -42.83
C VAL A 541 9.73 -12.58 -44.30
N ARG A 542 8.84 -13.55 -44.53
CA ARG A 542 8.34 -13.91 -45.87
C ARG A 542 7.59 -12.75 -46.54
N VAL A 543 6.73 -12.04 -45.82
CA VAL A 543 6.03 -10.85 -46.33
C VAL A 543 7.02 -9.74 -46.70
N ASP A 544 8.06 -9.51 -45.89
CA ASP A 544 9.08 -8.49 -46.19
C ASP A 544 10.01 -8.91 -47.34
N GLN A 545 10.32 -10.20 -47.50
CA GLN A 545 10.96 -10.74 -48.71
C GLN A 545 10.10 -10.49 -49.96
N MET A 546 8.80 -10.79 -49.90
CA MET A 546 7.87 -10.54 -51.01
C MET A 546 7.74 -9.05 -51.33
N ARG A 547 7.78 -8.15 -50.33
CA ARG A 547 7.84 -6.69 -50.54
C ARG A 547 9.11 -6.26 -51.28
N VAL A 548 10.27 -6.81 -50.91
CA VAL A 548 11.55 -6.55 -51.59
C VAL A 548 11.54 -7.09 -53.03
N GLU A 549 10.91 -8.24 -53.28
CA GLU A 549 10.68 -8.74 -54.64
C GLU A 549 9.76 -7.83 -55.47
N VAL A 550 8.65 -7.37 -54.89
CA VAL A 550 7.74 -6.43 -55.56
C VAL A 550 8.46 -5.14 -55.89
N ALA A 551 9.24 -4.58 -54.95
CA ALA A 551 10.04 -3.38 -55.19
C ALA A 551 11.02 -3.55 -56.37
N LYS A 552 11.79 -4.64 -56.39
CA LYS A 552 12.71 -4.99 -57.50
C LYS A 552 11.95 -5.16 -58.83
N LYS A 553 10.78 -5.80 -58.81
CA LYS A 553 9.93 -5.98 -60.01
C LYS A 553 9.38 -4.64 -60.50
N THR A 554 8.97 -3.73 -59.61
CA THR A 554 8.54 -2.37 -59.99
C THR A 554 9.69 -1.50 -60.52
N GLU A 555 10.91 -1.68 -60.02
CA GLU A 555 12.12 -1.02 -60.54
C GLU A 555 12.49 -1.54 -61.92
N LEU A 556 12.46 -2.87 -62.15
CA LEU A 556 12.65 -3.45 -63.47
C LEU A 556 11.58 -2.98 -64.47
N VAL A 557 10.33 -2.84 -64.03
CA VAL A 557 9.23 -2.29 -64.84
C VAL A 557 9.45 -0.80 -65.13
N SER A 558 9.88 0.03 -64.18
CA SER A 558 10.14 1.45 -64.44
C SER A 558 11.34 1.66 -65.36
N VAL A 559 12.40 0.84 -65.23
CA VAL A 559 13.53 0.81 -66.18
C VAL A 559 13.09 0.36 -67.58
N ALA A 560 12.18 -0.60 -67.70
CA ALA A 560 11.60 -1.01 -68.99
C ALA A 560 10.70 0.08 -69.60
N LEU A 561 9.86 0.71 -68.78
CA LEU A 561 8.99 1.83 -69.16
C LEU A 561 9.83 3.02 -69.68
N ASN A 562 10.88 3.41 -68.95
CA ASN A 562 11.80 4.47 -69.35
C ASN A 562 12.53 4.14 -70.67
N LYS A 563 12.85 2.87 -70.92
CA LYS A 563 13.40 2.42 -72.21
C LYS A 563 12.35 2.49 -73.33
N SER A 564 11.09 2.15 -73.06
CA SER A 564 9.99 2.30 -74.03
C SER A 564 9.82 3.77 -74.40
N PHE A 565 9.66 4.67 -73.42
CA PHE A 565 9.60 6.11 -73.65
C PHE A 565 10.83 6.66 -74.37
N TYR A 566 12.04 6.16 -74.10
CA TYR A 566 13.23 6.56 -74.87
C TYR A 566 13.10 6.17 -76.36
N TRP A 567 12.68 4.94 -76.66
CA TRP A 567 12.51 4.48 -78.03
C TRP A 567 11.32 5.14 -78.75
N GLU A 568 10.22 5.41 -78.06
CA GLU A 568 9.07 6.15 -78.57
C GLU A 568 9.46 7.60 -78.93
N ASN A 569 10.17 8.30 -78.04
CA ASN A 569 10.72 9.63 -78.32
C ASN A 569 11.74 9.59 -79.48
N LYS A 570 12.57 8.54 -79.56
CA LYS A 570 13.54 8.37 -80.66
C LYS A 570 12.84 8.09 -81.99
N LEU A 571 11.77 7.29 -81.99
CA LEU A 571 10.92 7.03 -83.15
C LEU A 571 10.27 8.33 -83.63
N ALA A 572 9.61 9.08 -82.74
CA ALA A 572 8.98 10.36 -83.07
C ALA A 572 9.98 11.38 -83.66
N GLN A 573 11.21 11.45 -83.12
CA GLN A 573 12.30 12.24 -83.71
C GLN A 573 12.68 11.76 -85.13
N THR A 574 12.76 10.45 -85.37
CA THR A 574 13.06 9.91 -86.70
C THR A 574 11.90 10.07 -87.69
N GLU A 575 10.65 10.07 -87.23
CA GLU A 575 9.47 10.34 -88.06
C GLU A 575 9.37 11.81 -88.44
N LEU A 576 9.66 12.73 -87.51
CA LEU A 576 9.74 14.17 -87.79
C LEU A 576 10.84 14.48 -88.81
N THR A 577 12.07 14.01 -88.57
CA THR A 577 13.19 14.21 -89.51
C THR A 577 12.98 13.52 -90.85
N ARG A 578 12.23 12.41 -90.90
CA ARG A 578 11.78 11.79 -92.16
C ARG A 578 10.72 12.63 -92.88
N ALA A 579 9.80 13.26 -92.15
CA ALA A 579 8.81 14.17 -92.74
C ALA A 579 9.48 15.42 -93.32
N GLU A 580 10.46 16.00 -92.61
CA GLU A 580 11.32 17.08 -93.12
C GLU A 580 12.08 16.65 -94.38
N GLN A 581 12.72 15.48 -94.38
CA GLN A 581 13.41 14.95 -95.57
C GLN A 581 12.46 14.69 -96.74
N LEU A 582 11.26 14.16 -96.51
CA LEU A 582 10.26 13.96 -97.56
C LEU A 582 9.73 15.29 -98.12
N MET A 583 9.56 16.31 -97.29
CA MET A 583 9.20 17.66 -97.73
C MET A 583 10.34 18.28 -98.57
N ASN A 584 11.60 18.15 -98.13
CA ASN A 584 12.76 18.63 -98.87
C ASN A 584 12.93 17.91 -100.23
N VAL A 585 12.78 16.59 -100.26
CA VAL A 585 12.78 15.82 -101.51
C VAL A 585 11.61 16.24 -102.41
N LYS A 586 10.42 16.50 -101.85
CA LYS A 586 9.30 17.01 -102.64
C LYS A 586 9.61 18.38 -103.24
N MET A 587 10.16 19.33 -102.47
CA MET A 587 10.54 20.65 -103.00
C MET A 587 11.59 20.54 -104.13
N LEU A 588 12.57 19.63 -104.00
CA LEU A 588 13.54 19.36 -105.06
C LEU A 588 12.91 18.68 -106.30
N VAL A 589 11.86 17.87 -106.12
CA VAL A 589 11.07 17.31 -107.25
C VAL A 589 10.24 18.41 -107.92
N ASP A 590 9.56 19.26 -107.15
CA ASP A 590 8.79 20.40 -107.68
C ASP A 590 9.73 21.40 -108.42
N GLU A 591 10.94 21.64 -107.91
CA GLU A 591 11.98 22.45 -108.55
C GLU A 591 12.52 21.79 -109.83
N THR A 592 12.85 20.49 -109.82
CA THR A 592 13.32 19.79 -111.01
C THR A 592 12.22 19.63 -112.07
N GLU A 593 10.96 19.49 -111.68
CA GLU A 593 9.83 19.59 -112.61
C GLU A 593 9.71 20.99 -113.21
N SER A 594 9.89 22.05 -112.42
CA SER A 594 9.93 23.43 -112.93
C SER A 594 11.05 23.62 -113.96
N ASN A 595 12.26 23.15 -113.65
CA ASN A 595 13.41 23.19 -114.54
C ASN A 595 13.21 22.33 -115.81
N VAL A 596 12.49 21.21 -115.71
CA VAL A 596 12.11 20.40 -116.89
C VAL A 596 11.02 21.10 -117.73
N ARG A 597 10.13 21.91 -117.13
CA ARG A 597 9.15 22.72 -117.87
C ARG A 597 9.86 23.86 -118.62
N THR A 598 10.75 24.62 -117.98
CA THR A 598 11.52 25.68 -118.65
C THR A 598 12.41 25.13 -119.76
N LEU A 599 13.12 24.01 -119.55
CA LEU A 599 13.90 23.34 -120.60
C LEU A 599 13.04 22.84 -121.77
N ARG A 600 11.78 22.43 -121.54
CA ARG A 600 10.82 22.09 -122.61
C ARG A 600 10.37 23.32 -123.38
N GLU A 601 10.17 24.46 -122.71
CA GLU A 601 9.85 25.74 -123.34
C GLU A 601 11.03 26.26 -124.18
N GLU A 602 12.27 26.14 -123.68
CA GLU A 602 13.49 26.42 -124.46
C GLU A 602 13.64 25.49 -125.66
N HIS A 603 13.45 24.18 -125.49
CA HIS A 603 13.47 23.22 -126.60
C HIS A 603 12.40 23.55 -127.65
N SER A 604 11.19 23.91 -127.22
CA SER A 604 10.11 24.37 -128.10
C SER A 604 10.49 25.66 -128.85
N ARG A 605 11.08 26.64 -128.15
CA ARG A 605 11.58 27.89 -128.73
C ARG A 605 12.68 27.65 -129.77
N ILE A 606 13.64 26.77 -129.48
CA ILE A 606 14.70 26.35 -130.41
C ILE A 606 14.09 25.60 -131.61
N THR A 607 13.15 24.68 -131.38
CA THR A 607 12.46 23.95 -132.45
C THR A 607 11.71 24.89 -133.38
N ASN A 608 11.03 25.92 -132.84
CA ASN A 608 10.33 26.94 -133.61
C ASN A 608 11.30 27.83 -134.41
N GLU A 609 12.46 28.19 -133.84
CA GLU A 609 13.50 28.93 -134.55
C GLU A 609 14.15 28.09 -135.67
N VAL A 610 14.41 26.80 -135.43
CA VAL A 610 14.86 25.85 -136.47
C VAL A 610 13.82 25.71 -137.57
N ASN A 611 12.53 25.59 -137.23
CA ASN A 611 11.44 25.56 -138.22
C ASN A 611 11.37 26.86 -139.02
N ARG A 612 11.58 28.02 -138.39
CA ARG A 612 11.66 29.33 -139.06
C ARG A 612 12.83 29.37 -140.05
N GLN A 613 14.01 28.88 -139.65
CA GLN A 613 15.18 28.78 -140.51
C GLN A 613 15.01 27.75 -141.64
N GLN A 614 14.31 26.63 -141.40
CA GLN A 614 13.94 25.67 -142.45
C GLN A 614 12.96 26.30 -143.45
N LEU A 615 11.98 27.09 -143.01
CA LEU A 615 11.06 27.81 -143.90
C LEU A 615 11.80 28.85 -144.76
N VAL A 616 12.76 29.59 -144.18
CA VAL A 616 13.64 30.51 -144.92
C VAL A 616 14.48 29.74 -145.95
N ASN A 617 15.08 28.62 -145.58
CA ASN A 617 15.84 27.77 -146.50
C ASN A 617 14.96 27.15 -147.61
N ALA A 618 13.72 26.74 -147.29
CA ALA A 618 12.76 26.25 -148.29
C ALA A 618 12.37 27.35 -149.29
N ASN A 619 12.19 28.59 -148.82
CA ASN A 619 11.94 29.74 -149.68
C ASN A 619 13.18 30.13 -150.53
N LEU A 620 14.40 29.95 -150.02
CA LEU A 620 15.63 30.11 -150.81
C LEU A 620 15.79 29.00 -151.86
N ARG A 621 15.48 27.74 -151.52
CA ARG A 621 15.44 26.61 -152.48
C ARG A 621 14.42 26.86 -153.59
N LYS A 622 13.18 27.26 -153.24
CA LYS A 622 12.16 27.64 -154.24
C LYS A 622 12.60 28.81 -155.13
N LYS A 623 13.34 29.79 -154.59
CA LYS A 623 13.93 30.87 -155.40
C LYS A 623 15.03 30.39 -156.37
N LEU A 624 15.79 29.36 -156.01
CA LEU A 624 16.76 28.72 -156.91
C LEU A 624 16.07 27.86 -157.96
N GLU A 625 15.05 27.09 -157.58
CA GLU A 625 14.21 26.27 -158.46
C GLU A 625 13.50 27.12 -159.53
N VAL A 626 12.90 28.25 -159.14
CA VAL A 626 12.32 29.26 -160.05
C VAL A 626 13.37 29.96 -160.93
N ARG A 627 14.66 29.88 -160.56
CA ARG A 627 15.78 30.38 -161.39
C ARG A 627 16.22 29.32 -162.40
N GLN A 628 16.23 28.05 -162.01
CA GLN A 628 16.55 26.90 -162.87
C GLN A 628 15.45 26.67 -163.92
N SER A 629 14.17 26.77 -163.53
CA SER A 629 13.03 26.62 -164.45
C SER A 629 12.81 27.80 -165.40
N LYS A 630 13.73 28.78 -165.43
CA LYS A 630 13.82 29.82 -166.47
C LYS A 630 14.88 29.52 -167.54
N MET A 631 15.63 28.43 -167.38
CA MET A 631 16.51 27.86 -168.40
C MET A 631 15.72 26.82 -169.20
N GLY A 632 15.90 26.80 -170.53
CA GLY A 632 15.12 25.95 -171.43
C GLY A 632 15.44 24.44 -171.36
N VAL A 633 14.66 23.65 -172.10
CA VAL A 633 14.78 22.18 -172.19
C VAL A 633 14.66 21.80 -173.67
N ASP A 634 15.56 20.94 -174.16
CA ASP A 634 15.55 20.42 -175.54
C ASP A 634 14.75 19.11 -175.65
N GLU A 635 14.54 18.65 -176.89
CA GLU A 635 13.70 17.51 -177.29
C GLU A 635 14.13 16.13 -176.72
N ASP A 636 15.28 16.03 -176.04
CA ASP A 636 15.72 14.85 -175.26
C ASP A 636 15.37 14.93 -173.75
N GLY A 637 14.59 15.92 -173.32
CA GLY A 637 14.02 15.98 -171.97
C GLY A 637 15.01 16.24 -170.83
N LYS A 638 16.14 16.90 -171.11
CA LYS A 638 17.13 17.33 -170.10
C LYS A 638 17.36 18.85 -170.17
N PRO A 639 17.47 19.56 -169.03
CA PRO A 639 17.56 21.01 -169.01
C PRO A 639 18.91 21.51 -169.54
N LEU A 640 18.88 22.63 -170.26
CA LEU A 640 20.07 23.23 -170.87
C LEU A 640 20.80 24.06 -169.82
N ASP A 641 21.93 23.56 -169.34
CA ASP A 641 22.92 24.43 -168.72
C ASP A 641 23.63 25.27 -169.79
N GLN A 642 24.04 26.49 -169.43
CA GLN A 642 24.61 27.49 -170.34
C GLN A 642 25.90 26.99 -171.02
N THR A 643 26.61 26.06 -170.39
CA THR A 643 27.77 25.35 -170.94
C THR A 643 27.45 24.54 -172.20
N THR A 644 26.26 23.94 -172.28
CA THR A 644 25.89 23.01 -173.38
C THR A 644 25.56 23.73 -174.70
N ILE A 645 24.97 24.93 -174.62
CA ILE A 645 24.68 25.77 -175.79
C ILE A 645 25.99 26.21 -176.46
N ILE A 646 26.97 26.64 -175.65
CA ILE A 646 28.31 27.03 -176.13
C ILE A 646 29.05 25.81 -176.70
N GLY A 647 28.90 24.63 -176.08
CA GLY A 647 29.50 23.38 -176.55
C GLY A 647 29.00 22.93 -177.93
N ARG A 648 27.68 22.96 -178.19
CA ARG A 648 27.13 22.59 -179.51
C ARG A 648 27.59 23.53 -180.63
N ALA A 649 27.59 24.84 -180.37
CA ALA A 649 28.03 25.85 -181.35
C ALA A 649 29.50 25.69 -181.79
N ALA A 650 30.37 25.16 -180.91
CA ALA A 650 31.76 24.86 -181.25
C ALA A 650 31.91 23.56 -182.09
N LEU A 651 31.16 22.51 -181.73
CA LEU A 651 31.27 21.18 -182.33
C LEU A 651 30.80 21.09 -183.79
N GLU A 652 29.88 21.96 -184.21
CA GLU A 652 29.30 21.88 -185.56
C GLU A 652 30.17 22.50 -186.66
N LYS A 653 31.09 23.43 -186.32
CA LYS A 653 32.02 24.04 -187.29
C LYS A 653 33.43 23.44 -187.28
N GLN A 654 33.87 22.82 -186.19
CA GLN A 654 35.17 22.11 -186.14
C GLN A 654 35.17 20.75 -186.88
N ARG A 655 34.12 20.47 -187.67
CA ARG A 655 33.98 19.28 -188.51
C ARG A 655 34.34 19.49 -189.99
N LEU A 656 34.82 20.68 -190.37
CA LEU A 656 35.20 21.03 -191.75
C LEU A 656 36.72 21.14 -192.00
N GLU A 657 37.54 21.23 -190.95
CA GLU A 657 39.01 21.21 -191.01
C GLU A 657 39.53 20.32 -189.87
N GLY A 658 40.65 19.59 -190.04
CA GLY A 658 41.06 18.55 -189.10
C GLY A 658 42.56 18.40 -188.87
N GLY A 659 42.93 17.69 -187.79
CA GLY A 659 44.32 17.31 -187.47
C GLY A 659 44.62 17.30 -185.95
N GLY A 660 45.56 16.44 -185.53
CA GLY A 660 46.06 16.31 -184.14
C GLY A 660 45.18 15.41 -183.24
N LEU A 661 45.65 14.39 -182.51
CA LEU A 661 46.88 14.14 -181.71
C LEU A 661 46.98 14.95 -180.41
N GLY A 662 46.89 14.26 -179.26
CA GLY A 662 47.27 14.83 -177.95
C GLY A 662 46.66 14.13 -176.72
N ALA A 663 47.51 13.91 -175.72
CA ALA A 663 47.23 13.69 -174.28
C ALA A 663 48.39 14.39 -173.51
N PRO A 664 48.53 14.37 -172.15
CA PRO A 664 47.68 13.87 -171.05
C PRO A 664 47.58 14.88 -169.85
N ARG A 665 47.33 14.37 -168.62
CA ARG A 665 47.83 14.84 -167.28
C ARG A 665 47.20 16.04 -166.52
N GLU A 666 47.08 15.82 -165.19
CA GLU A 666 47.39 16.70 -164.03
C GLU A 666 46.56 18.00 -163.78
N ASP A 667 46.46 18.60 -162.58
CA ASP A 667 46.64 18.20 -161.15
C ASP A 667 46.25 19.40 -160.21
N ARG A 668 46.09 19.17 -158.88
CA ARG A 668 45.94 20.14 -157.75
C ARG A 668 44.65 21.01 -157.69
N GLY A 669 44.19 21.45 -156.50
CA GLY A 669 44.56 21.05 -155.14
C GLY A 669 44.22 22.05 -154.00
N ALA A 670 44.28 21.55 -152.75
CA ALA A 670 44.55 22.27 -151.48
C ALA A 670 43.51 23.31 -150.93
N SER A 671 43.53 23.77 -149.66
CA SER A 671 44.49 23.56 -148.54
C SER A 671 43.91 23.83 -147.11
N CYS A 672 44.49 23.18 -146.08
CA CYS A 672 44.66 23.63 -144.66
C CYS A 672 43.44 23.90 -143.75
N GLY A 673 43.50 23.79 -142.41
CA GLY A 673 44.56 23.39 -141.44
C GLY A 673 43.91 22.85 -140.13
N GLY A 674 44.61 22.13 -139.22
CA GLY A 674 45.35 22.64 -138.03
C GLY A 674 44.41 22.94 -136.83
N ASP A 675 44.68 22.73 -135.53
CA ASP A 675 45.81 22.26 -134.68
C ASP A 675 45.23 22.01 -133.23
N LYS A 676 45.81 21.37 -132.19
CA LYS A 676 47.00 20.52 -131.90
C LYS A 676 46.87 19.85 -130.49
N VAL A 677 47.47 18.65 -130.27
CA VAL A 677 48.41 18.23 -129.17
C VAL A 677 48.22 18.82 -127.75
N ARG A 678 48.19 18.05 -126.63
CA ARG A 678 49.38 17.42 -125.95
C ARG A 678 49.06 16.38 -124.83
N GLU A 679 50.09 15.66 -124.38
CA GLU A 679 50.14 14.60 -123.35
C GLU A 679 50.85 15.03 -122.03
N ASP A 680 51.11 14.06 -121.12
CA ASP A 680 51.94 14.06 -119.88
C ASP A 680 51.44 14.82 -118.62
N GLY A 681 51.75 14.42 -117.37
CA GLY A 681 52.39 13.18 -116.85
C GLY A 681 52.91 13.28 -115.38
N GLY A 682 52.72 12.23 -114.55
CA GLY A 682 53.28 12.07 -113.17
C GLY A 682 52.59 12.86 -112.02
N GLY A 683 52.81 12.59 -110.72
CA GLY A 683 53.47 11.45 -110.07
C GLY A 683 53.73 11.58 -108.54
N LEU A 684 53.39 10.53 -107.76
CA LEU A 684 54.09 9.93 -106.59
C LEU A 684 54.40 10.68 -105.23
N GLN A 685 54.45 9.85 -104.16
CA GLN A 685 54.98 10.03 -102.77
C GLN A 685 54.15 10.84 -101.73
N VAL A 686 54.37 10.75 -100.39
CA VAL A 686 54.46 9.63 -99.39
C VAL A 686 55.02 10.14 -98.02
N ARG A 687 54.57 9.54 -96.88
CA ARG A 687 55.22 9.39 -95.53
C ARG A 687 54.99 10.35 -94.33
N GLU A 688 54.66 9.72 -93.17
CA GLU A 688 55.23 9.85 -91.77
C GLU A 688 55.34 11.23 -91.06
N ARG A 689 55.17 11.49 -89.73
CA ARG A 689 55.13 10.81 -88.38
C ARG A 689 54.25 11.70 -87.41
N ARG A 690 54.02 11.55 -86.08
CA ARG A 690 54.22 10.65 -84.88
C ARG A 690 53.17 11.11 -83.80
N GLY A 691 53.01 10.58 -82.58
CA GLY A 691 53.50 9.37 -81.90
C GLY A 691 53.51 9.45 -80.34
N GLN A 692 53.45 8.28 -79.66
CA GLN A 692 53.86 7.96 -78.25
C GLN A 692 53.04 8.55 -77.08
N GLY A 693 52.96 7.94 -75.88
CA GLY A 693 53.53 6.67 -75.32
C GLY A 693 52.51 5.87 -74.46
N GLU A 694 52.75 4.59 -74.11
CA GLU A 694 53.32 4.07 -72.83
C GLU A 694 52.22 3.79 -71.75
N GLU A 695 52.23 2.76 -70.88
CA GLU A 695 53.19 1.68 -70.54
C GLU A 695 52.50 0.41 -69.90
N GLN A 696 53.22 -0.74 -69.80
CA GLN A 696 53.11 -1.98 -68.94
C GLN A 696 51.73 -2.51 -68.35
N GLY A 697 51.44 -3.81 -68.12
CA GLY A 697 52.08 -5.12 -68.41
C GLY A 697 51.66 -6.31 -67.47
N ARG A 698 51.51 -7.55 -68.01
CA ARG A 698 51.31 -8.89 -67.31
C ARG A 698 49.97 -9.08 -66.52
N THR A 699 49.37 -10.29 -66.29
CA THR A 699 49.78 -11.72 -66.39
C THR A 699 48.57 -12.69 -66.59
N GLN A 700 48.81 -13.87 -67.19
CA GLN A 700 48.26 -15.26 -66.98
C GLN A 700 47.04 -15.53 -66.04
N ARG A 701 46.18 -16.57 -66.20
CA ARG A 701 46.11 -17.84 -67.01
C ARG A 701 44.65 -18.43 -66.99
N PRO A 702 44.33 -19.55 -67.72
CA PRO A 702 42.98 -20.16 -67.77
C PRO A 702 42.84 -21.50 -66.97
N ASP A 703 41.62 -22.07 -67.02
CA ASP A 703 41.15 -23.46 -66.80
C ASP A 703 41.96 -24.48 -65.97
N GLY A 704 41.27 -25.14 -65.04
CA GLY A 704 41.69 -26.38 -64.35
C GLY A 704 40.80 -26.71 -63.14
N GLY A 705 40.62 -28.00 -62.80
CA GLY A 705 39.78 -28.40 -61.66
C GLY A 705 40.10 -29.79 -61.08
N ALA A 706 39.50 -30.09 -59.91
CA ALA A 706 39.69 -31.31 -59.09
C ALA A 706 41.11 -31.48 -58.47
N PRO A 707 41.34 -32.33 -57.44
CA PRO A 707 40.43 -33.33 -56.84
C PRO A 707 40.28 -33.24 -55.28
N ALA A 708 39.95 -34.38 -54.65
CA ALA A 708 39.36 -34.56 -53.33
C ALA A 708 40.32 -34.63 -52.10
N GLU A 709 39.68 -34.72 -50.92
CA GLU A 709 40.15 -35.34 -49.65
C GLU A 709 41.24 -34.63 -48.81
N PRO A 710 41.44 -35.00 -47.51
CA PRO A 710 40.74 -36.02 -46.70
C PRO A 710 40.06 -35.49 -45.41
N ALA A 711 39.37 -36.39 -44.70
CA ALA A 711 38.63 -36.09 -43.47
C ALA A 711 39.48 -35.93 -42.19
N ARG A 712 39.04 -35.04 -41.29
CA ARG A 712 39.10 -35.21 -39.83
C ARG A 712 37.81 -34.65 -39.20
N GLY A 713 37.08 -35.36 -38.32
CA GLY A 713 37.25 -36.73 -37.84
C GLY A 713 37.44 -36.88 -36.33
N ARG A 714 36.68 -36.14 -35.50
CA ARG A 714 36.34 -36.47 -34.10
C ARG A 714 34.95 -35.91 -33.78
N GLY A 715 33.97 -36.66 -33.27
CA GLY A 715 33.89 -38.12 -33.12
C GLY A 715 33.99 -38.64 -31.68
N ARG A 716 33.04 -38.27 -30.82
CA ARG A 716 32.50 -38.95 -29.60
C ARG A 716 31.41 -38.02 -29.02
N ALA A 717 30.17 -38.38 -28.72
CA ALA A 717 29.45 -39.67 -28.53
C ALA A 717 29.70 -40.40 -27.20
N GLY A 718 28.60 -40.69 -26.48
CA GLY A 718 28.54 -41.27 -25.12
C GLY A 718 28.91 -40.26 -24.02
N GLY A 719 28.32 -40.25 -22.82
CA GLY A 719 27.20 -41.01 -22.23
C GLY A 719 26.51 -40.11 -21.16
N ASP A 720 25.42 -40.48 -20.50
CA ASP A 720 25.16 -41.72 -19.75
C ASP A 720 26.29 -42.04 -18.75
N ALA A 721 26.04 -42.26 -17.45
CA ALA A 721 24.87 -42.02 -16.60
C ALA A 721 25.33 -42.14 -15.12
N GLU A 722 24.44 -41.84 -14.16
CA GLU A 722 24.56 -42.29 -12.75
C GLU A 722 25.78 -41.73 -11.95
N GLN A 723 25.89 -41.85 -10.62
CA GLN A 723 25.02 -42.43 -9.59
C GLN A 723 25.15 -41.64 -8.26
N ALA A 724 24.29 -41.96 -7.29
CA ALA A 724 24.47 -41.97 -5.82
C ALA A 724 25.40 -40.94 -5.12
N ASP A 725 24.95 -40.11 -4.17
CA ASP A 725 24.37 -40.40 -2.82
C ASP A 725 25.45 -40.37 -1.70
N GLU A 726 25.03 -40.35 -0.43
CA GLU A 726 25.81 -40.30 0.82
C GLU A 726 26.56 -38.98 1.12
N GLY A 727 26.38 -38.39 2.33
CA GLY A 727 27.09 -37.14 2.67
C GLY A 727 26.81 -36.40 3.98
N GLU A 728 25.78 -36.75 4.77
CA GLU A 728 25.77 -36.39 6.21
C GLU A 728 26.86 -37.19 6.96
N PRO A 729 27.35 -36.77 8.16
CA PRO A 729 26.79 -35.76 9.08
C PRO A 729 27.84 -34.77 9.65
N GLN A 730 27.42 -33.88 10.57
CA GLN A 730 27.98 -33.89 11.94
C GLN A 730 27.17 -33.06 12.96
N HIS A 731 27.12 -33.54 14.21
CA HIS A 731 26.43 -32.91 15.34
C HIS A 731 27.29 -31.85 16.05
N ALA A 732 26.66 -30.74 16.41
CA ALA A 732 26.75 -30.13 17.75
C ALA A 732 25.47 -29.29 17.98
N GLY A 733 24.90 -29.17 19.18
CA GLY A 733 25.31 -29.72 20.47
C GLY A 733 24.96 -28.75 21.59
N GLY A 734 23.68 -28.66 21.96
CA GLY A 734 23.18 -27.69 22.93
C GLY A 734 22.13 -28.31 23.85
N CYS A 735 22.54 -28.63 25.07
CA CYS A 735 21.67 -29.17 26.12
C CYS A 735 21.93 -28.38 27.40
N GLU A 736 20.92 -27.65 27.90
CA GLU A 736 20.94 -27.05 29.22
C GLU A 736 19.68 -27.46 29.98
N VAL A 737 19.88 -27.94 31.22
CA VAL A 737 18.85 -28.20 32.21
C VAL A 737 19.43 -27.89 33.59
N GLN A 738 18.90 -26.84 34.23
CA GLN A 738 18.72 -26.76 35.68
C GLN A 738 17.62 -25.75 36.01
#